data_AF-A0A2V8YF12-F1
#
_entry.id   AF-A0A2V8YF12-F1
#
_cell.length_a   1.000
_cell.length_b   1.000
_cell.length_c   1.000
_cell.angle_alpha   90.00
_cell.angle_beta   90.00
_cell.angle_gamma   90.00
#
_symmetry.space_group_name_H-M   'P 1'
#
loop_
_entity.id
_entity.type
_entity.pdbx_description
1 polymer ?
#
loop_
_entity_poly.entity_id
_entity_poly.type
_entity_poly.pdbx_seq_one_letter_code
_entity_poly.pdbx_strand_id
1 'polypeptide(L)'
;MRHRMRDFGERQLPKGFCRANPLKLCEFADRMLGTEKTSAKENFMRRVLLPTMVFCFFASGHFVSAAPQAEQKMEELSHPKTLEELQKAMKEVVEKNHVTGAGVALVWNGQLLWCGGLGKADLAANRDIACDTEFRVGSISKTFVALALLKLEEEGRINLYARLQDVAPEIPMKNRWGNTNPVRIVNLLEHSAGFDDMEFAEVYNRHDRADYPLLDVFKRFQEPENVRWPAGTRFAYSNPGYGIAGHVIEKVTGQPFDAYIQQRILAPLEITVGDFRFTDANRAALAQGYQGNPPRAVAYKNIYLRPAGDMKASPGELAKLVQFFLRRGKAGDVQLVKPDSIARMEYPETVSSAKHGLRLGYGLANYTRSDGGVITHGHDGGIDGFISSYRYMPEQNWGYVVLLNSTVSGKALEDLNQLAIDFLSKDFPKPQQPVISLATKELKKFSGYYAPRAPRNQLFAFMEQLTGGTFTRVADGKLECSALFGKGHETLLPVGKNLFRGEKEPEATAVFFPDANGRMIYVRSGENGEPYGERVFPIWLFTRLLLLVASAVVMASALPYALVWGFWLLLAKFIRKIKRMGHVRVRAVPLFAVLSLLVSVFAFTKATNEIGVFNFWSLVIFLGTIAFLLLSLAGLALAVSVPKREIHRWARIHSLLVSMACCIVTLFLSSWHVIGLRLWAP
;
A
#
# COMPACT_ATOMS: atom_id res chain seq x y z
N MET A 1 13.91 28.14 72.77
CA MET A 1 13.18 27.58 73.94
C MET A 1 13.27 26.05 73.80
N ARG A 2 14.14 25.33 74.54
CA ARG A 2 13.91 24.77 75.91
C ARG A 2 12.47 24.20 76.01
N HIS A 3 12.17 22.93 76.24
CA HIS A 3 12.64 21.91 77.18
C HIS A 3 12.21 20.51 76.63
N ARG A 4 12.98 19.42 76.67
CA ARG A 4 13.41 18.57 77.81
C ARG A 4 12.28 17.82 78.54
N MET A 5 12.46 16.50 78.53
CA MET A 5 12.34 15.57 79.68
C MET A 5 10.94 15.00 79.99
N ARG A 6 10.75 13.75 80.43
CA ARG A 6 11.60 12.63 80.90
C ARG A 6 10.67 11.42 81.10
N ASP A 7 11.08 10.20 80.75
CA ASP A 7 11.57 9.11 81.63
C ASP A 7 10.49 8.50 82.55
N PHE A 8 10.46 7.21 82.93
CA PHE A 8 11.16 5.95 82.65
C PHE A 8 10.24 4.85 83.23
N GLY A 9 10.19 3.64 82.70
CA GLY A 9 11.07 2.53 83.10
C GLY A 9 10.22 1.28 83.35
N GLU A 10 10.72 0.07 83.56
CA GLU A 10 12.03 -0.56 83.39
C GLU A 10 11.77 -2.06 83.65
N ARG A 11 12.44 -2.98 82.93
CA ARG A 11 13.10 -4.19 83.49
C ARG A 11 13.70 -5.10 82.40
N GLN A 12 15.05 -5.13 82.42
CA GLN A 12 16.01 -6.26 82.35
C GLN A 12 15.95 -7.30 81.21
N LEU A 13 17.01 -7.86 80.61
CA LEU A 13 18.50 -7.81 80.54
C LEU A 13 18.91 -8.92 79.49
N PRO A 14 20.18 -9.21 79.10
CA PRO A 14 21.11 -8.42 78.28
C PRO A 14 21.73 -9.15 77.05
N LYS A 15 22.14 -8.34 76.05
CA LYS A 15 23.29 -8.40 75.13
C LYS A 15 23.64 -9.68 74.32
N GLY A 16 23.57 -9.53 72.98
CA GLY A 16 24.37 -10.29 72.01
C GLY A 16 24.31 -9.76 70.56
N PHE A 17 25.37 -9.08 70.13
CA PHE A 17 25.90 -8.92 68.75
C PHE A 17 25.22 -8.06 67.65
N CYS A 18 25.96 -7.01 67.28
CA CYS A 18 26.16 -6.27 66.02
C CYS A 18 25.19 -6.35 64.82
N ARG A 19 24.65 -5.15 64.51
CA ARG A 19 24.61 -4.40 63.23
C ARG A 19 24.16 -5.12 61.95
N ALA A 20 22.97 -4.71 61.52
CA ALA A 20 22.37 -4.91 60.21
C ALA A 20 23.08 -4.12 59.09
N ASN A 21 23.14 -4.72 57.89
CA ASN A 21 23.58 -4.11 56.63
C ASN A 21 22.63 -4.56 55.49
N PRO A 22 22.32 -3.70 54.50
CA PRO A 22 21.25 -3.89 53.53
C PRO A 22 21.77 -4.66 52.31
N LEU A 23 21.60 -5.98 52.31
CA LEU A 23 21.94 -6.84 51.18
C LEU A 23 21.24 -8.21 51.30
N LYS A 24 19.93 -8.24 51.57
CA LYS A 24 19.11 -9.48 51.59
C LYS A 24 17.65 -9.27 51.18
N LEU A 25 17.43 -8.51 50.11
CA LEU A 25 16.15 -8.50 49.37
C LEU A 25 16.32 -8.89 47.89
N CYS A 26 17.54 -9.20 47.45
CA CYS A 26 17.84 -9.78 46.14
C CYS A 26 17.90 -11.32 46.11
N GLU A 27 17.79 -12.03 47.23
CA GLU A 27 17.94 -13.50 47.27
C GLU A 27 16.63 -14.30 47.22
N PHE A 28 15.46 -13.64 47.11
CA PHE A 28 14.18 -14.35 46.96
C PHE A 28 13.60 -14.29 45.54
N ALA A 29 14.15 -13.44 44.65
CA ALA A 29 13.70 -13.31 43.27
C ALA A 29 14.48 -14.20 42.28
N ASP A 30 15.71 -14.59 42.60
CA ASP A 30 16.58 -15.40 41.72
C ASP A 30 16.41 -16.92 41.86
N ARG A 31 15.53 -17.40 42.76
CA ARG A 31 15.24 -18.84 42.92
C ARG A 31 14.04 -19.35 42.11
N MET A 32 13.42 -18.50 41.30
CA MET A 32 12.23 -18.84 40.48
C MET A 32 12.49 -18.77 38.96
N LEU A 33 13.76 -18.66 38.54
CA LEU A 33 14.17 -18.72 37.14
C LEU A 33 15.22 -19.80 36.94
N GLY A 34 14.77 -21.01 36.60
CA GLY A 34 15.62 -22.17 36.37
C GLY A 34 14.86 -23.33 35.73
N THR A 35 14.58 -23.16 34.43
CA THR A 35 14.47 -24.17 33.37
C THR A 35 13.74 -25.51 33.58
N GLU A 36 12.77 -25.68 32.69
CA GLU A 36 12.45 -26.88 31.90
C GLU A 36 11.23 -27.77 32.23
N LYS A 37 10.46 -27.98 31.16
CA LYS A 37 9.47 -29.03 30.84
C LYS A 37 8.05 -28.89 31.39
N THR A 38 7.16 -28.42 30.51
CA THR A 38 5.91 -29.08 30.05
C THR A 38 5.22 -28.17 29.02
N SER A 39 5.39 -28.40 27.72
CA SER A 39 4.62 -29.34 26.88
C SER A 39 3.09 -29.16 26.94
N ALA A 40 2.55 -28.79 25.79
CA ALA A 40 1.21 -29.10 25.27
C ALA A 40 -0.04 -28.27 25.64
N LYS A 41 -0.03 -27.28 26.57
CA LYS A 41 -1.27 -26.51 26.88
C LYS A 41 -1.32 -25.05 26.45
N GLU A 42 -0.21 -24.38 26.15
CA GLU A 42 -0.23 -22.97 25.69
C GLU A 42 -0.32 -22.78 24.17
N ASN A 43 -0.16 -23.86 23.39
CA ASN A 43 -0.27 -23.84 21.93
C ASN A 43 -1.70 -24.08 21.40
N PHE A 44 -2.69 -24.35 22.27
CA PHE A 44 -4.06 -24.65 21.84
C PHE A 44 -4.92 -23.40 21.64
N MET A 45 -4.79 -22.39 22.51
CA MET A 45 -5.50 -21.10 22.37
C MET A 45 -4.97 -20.27 21.19
N ARG A 46 -3.68 -20.41 20.85
CA ARG A 46 -3.01 -19.64 19.79
C ARG A 46 -3.22 -20.20 18.38
N ARG A 47 -3.45 -21.51 18.24
CA ARG A 47 -3.65 -22.18 16.93
C ARG A 47 -5.11 -22.31 16.49
N VAL A 48 -6.09 -21.99 17.34
CA VAL A 48 -7.52 -22.19 17.03
C VAL A 48 -8.34 -20.89 17.07
N LEU A 49 -7.97 -19.89 17.88
CA LEU A 49 -8.76 -18.64 17.98
C LEU A 49 -8.29 -17.51 17.05
N LEU A 50 -7.00 -17.47 16.69
CA LEU A 50 -6.47 -16.47 15.76
C LEU A 50 -6.77 -16.76 14.27
N PRO A 51 -6.80 -18.02 13.78
CA PRO A 51 -7.14 -18.29 12.39
C PRO A 51 -8.64 -18.14 12.07
N THR A 52 -9.51 -18.17 13.10
CA THR A 52 -10.97 -18.17 12.92
C THR A 52 -11.58 -16.77 12.98
N MET A 53 -10.92 -15.80 13.62
CA MET A 53 -11.32 -14.37 13.60
C MET A 53 -10.89 -13.65 12.31
N VAL A 54 -9.85 -14.15 11.64
CA VAL A 54 -9.23 -13.51 10.46
C VAL A 54 -9.85 -14.00 9.13
N PHE A 55 -10.48 -15.18 9.12
CA PHE A 55 -10.95 -15.82 7.88
C PHE A 55 -12.18 -15.17 7.23
N CYS A 56 -12.97 -14.36 7.97
CA CYS A 56 -14.16 -13.69 7.42
C CYS A 56 -13.90 -12.27 6.87
N PHE A 57 -12.73 -11.67 7.12
CA PHE A 57 -12.42 -10.29 6.72
C PHE A 57 -11.10 -10.12 5.95
N PHE A 58 -10.17 -11.08 6.00
CA PHE A 58 -8.83 -10.89 5.42
C PHE A 58 -8.53 -11.63 4.11
N ALA A 59 -9.45 -12.42 3.55
CA ALA A 59 -9.13 -13.19 2.34
C ALA A 59 -9.09 -12.35 1.03
N SER A 60 -9.36 -11.05 1.08
CA SER A 60 -9.08 -10.11 -0.02
C SER A 60 -7.78 -9.31 0.19
N GLY A 61 -7.08 -9.51 1.31
CA GLY A 61 -5.87 -8.77 1.72
C GLY A 61 -4.58 -9.13 0.99
N HIS A 62 -4.65 -9.60 -0.26
CA HIS A 62 -3.48 -9.53 -1.16
C HIS A 62 -3.33 -8.13 -1.81
N PHE A 63 -4.24 -7.20 -1.52
CA PHE A 63 -4.01 -5.78 -1.70
C PHE A 63 -3.52 -5.17 -0.39
N VAL A 64 -2.20 -4.92 -0.31
CA VAL A 64 -1.53 -4.07 0.68
C VAL A 64 -1.91 -4.39 2.13
N SER A 65 -1.72 -5.65 2.54
CA SER A 65 -1.45 -5.92 3.95
C SER A 65 0.06 -5.84 4.12
N ALA A 66 0.55 -4.72 4.66
CA ALA A 66 1.74 -4.78 5.49
C ALA A 66 1.37 -5.68 6.68
N ALA A 67 1.52 -6.99 6.48
CA ALA A 67 1.54 -7.92 7.58
C ALA A 67 2.53 -7.34 8.60
N PRO A 68 2.26 -7.43 9.92
CA PRO A 68 3.32 -7.22 10.87
C PRO A 68 4.38 -8.27 10.52
N GLN A 69 5.43 -7.85 9.82
CA GLN A 69 6.66 -8.60 9.76
C GLN A 69 6.98 -8.80 11.25
N ALA A 70 6.78 -10.02 11.74
CA ALA A 70 7.62 -10.50 12.82
C ALA A 70 9.03 -10.08 12.40
N GLU A 71 9.77 -9.39 13.26
CA GLU A 71 11.18 -9.07 13.03
C GLU A 71 11.89 -10.37 12.62
N GLN A 72 11.86 -10.67 11.33
CA GLN A 72 12.83 -11.52 10.70
C GLN A 72 14.04 -10.64 10.83
N LYS A 73 14.91 -11.03 11.76
CA LYS A 73 16.26 -10.50 11.91
C LYS A 73 16.75 -10.25 10.48
N MET A 74 16.81 -8.98 10.07
CA MET A 74 17.21 -8.63 8.71
C MET A 74 18.53 -9.33 8.50
N GLU A 75 18.51 -10.32 7.62
CA GLU A 75 19.74 -11.01 7.25
C GLU A 75 20.58 -9.94 6.58
N GLU A 76 21.71 -9.61 7.21
CA GLU A 76 22.54 -8.49 6.81
C GLU A 76 23.00 -8.74 5.37
N LEU A 77 22.60 -7.85 4.46
CA LEU A 77 23.05 -7.93 3.08
C LEU A 77 24.57 -7.76 3.06
N SER A 78 25.24 -8.45 2.14
CA SER A 78 26.66 -8.19 1.89
C SER A 78 26.84 -6.73 1.48
N HIS A 79 27.94 -6.10 1.92
CA HIS A 79 28.33 -4.76 1.51
C HIS A 79 29.45 -4.83 0.46
N PRO A 80 29.12 -5.03 -0.83
CA PRO A 80 30.11 -5.23 -1.88
C PRO A 80 30.97 -3.99 -2.08
N LYS A 81 32.28 -4.19 -2.23
CA LYS A 81 33.26 -3.12 -2.46
C LYS A 81 33.64 -3.02 -3.93
N THR A 82 33.63 -4.14 -4.66
CA THR A 82 33.91 -4.18 -6.11
C THR A 82 32.65 -4.48 -6.91
N LEU A 83 32.72 -4.24 -8.22
CA LEU A 83 31.60 -4.52 -9.13
C LEU A 83 31.32 -6.03 -9.21
N GLU A 84 32.35 -6.87 -9.18
CA GLU A 84 32.22 -8.33 -9.19
C GLU A 84 31.53 -8.84 -7.92
N GLU A 85 31.88 -8.29 -6.76
CA GLU A 85 31.21 -8.62 -5.49
C GLU A 85 29.73 -8.21 -5.53
N LEU A 86 29.42 -7.04 -6.11
CA LEU A 86 28.04 -6.58 -6.26
C LEU A 86 27.23 -7.49 -7.18
N GLN A 87 27.78 -7.85 -8.34
CA GLN A 87 27.14 -8.75 -9.29
C GLN A 87 26.84 -10.11 -8.64
N LYS A 88 27.79 -10.64 -7.86
CA LYS A 88 27.61 -11.89 -7.10
C LYS A 88 26.50 -11.75 -6.05
N ALA A 89 26.51 -10.69 -5.25
CA ALA A 89 25.48 -10.44 -4.24
C ALA A 89 24.08 -10.30 -4.86
N MET A 90 23.96 -9.57 -5.97
CA MET A 90 22.70 -9.43 -6.69
C MET A 90 22.21 -10.77 -7.25
N LYS A 91 23.11 -11.61 -7.78
CA LYS A 91 22.78 -12.95 -8.23
C LYS A 91 22.23 -13.82 -7.10
N GLU A 92 22.87 -13.79 -5.93
CA GLU A 92 22.41 -14.51 -4.73
C GLU A 92 21.01 -14.05 -4.29
N VAL A 93 20.71 -12.75 -4.35
CA VAL A 93 19.37 -12.21 -4.08
C VAL A 93 18.34 -12.77 -5.07
N VAL A 94 18.64 -12.78 -6.37
CA VAL A 94 17.76 -13.32 -7.42
C VAL A 94 17.47 -14.81 -7.17
N GLU A 95 18.50 -15.61 -6.90
CA GLU A 95 18.38 -17.06 -6.67
C GLU A 95 17.60 -17.38 -5.37
N LYS A 96 17.97 -16.72 -4.27
CA LYS A 96 17.35 -16.93 -2.95
C LYS A 96 15.87 -16.57 -2.92
N ASN A 97 15.48 -15.55 -3.68
CA ASN A 97 14.10 -15.10 -3.78
C ASN A 97 13.32 -15.79 -4.91
N HIS A 98 13.93 -16.74 -5.63
CA HIS A 98 13.33 -17.46 -6.75
C HIS A 98 12.82 -16.55 -7.88
N VAL A 99 13.46 -15.39 -8.06
CA VAL A 99 13.17 -14.47 -9.16
C VAL A 99 13.71 -15.08 -10.46
N THR A 100 12.89 -15.08 -11.52
CA THR A 100 13.26 -15.73 -12.79
C THR A 100 14.42 -15.02 -13.49
N GLY A 101 14.38 -13.69 -13.54
CA GLY A 101 15.43 -12.87 -14.10
C GLY A 101 15.34 -11.42 -13.64
N ALA A 102 16.48 -10.74 -13.66
CA ALA A 102 16.66 -9.34 -13.31
C ALA A 102 17.57 -8.65 -14.33
N GLY A 103 17.13 -7.53 -14.90
CA GLY A 103 17.96 -6.62 -15.67
C GLY A 103 18.41 -5.46 -14.78
N VAL A 104 19.69 -5.11 -14.83
CA VAL A 104 20.27 -4.07 -13.97
C VAL A 104 21.16 -3.15 -14.78
N ALA A 105 21.08 -1.84 -14.50
CA ALA A 105 22.04 -0.86 -14.96
C ALA A 105 22.47 0.05 -13.82
N LEU A 106 23.76 0.38 -13.75
CA LEU A 106 24.36 1.28 -12.77
C LEU A 106 24.99 2.46 -13.51
N VAL A 107 24.70 3.66 -13.03
CA VAL A 107 25.23 4.92 -13.55
C VAL A 107 26.08 5.57 -12.47
N TRP A 108 27.33 5.87 -12.79
CA TRP A 108 28.30 6.49 -11.89
C TRP A 108 28.94 7.68 -12.57
N ASN A 109 29.02 8.81 -11.86
CA ASN A 109 29.51 10.08 -12.41
C ASN A 109 28.83 10.45 -13.73
N GLY A 110 27.52 10.20 -13.84
CA GLY A 110 26.73 10.45 -15.05
C GLY A 110 27.03 9.52 -16.24
N GLN A 111 27.86 8.49 -16.08
CA GLN A 111 28.22 7.52 -17.11
C GLN A 111 27.73 6.12 -16.76
N LEU A 112 27.42 5.30 -17.78
CA LEU A 112 27.05 3.91 -17.57
C LEU A 112 28.27 3.14 -17.03
N LEU A 113 28.20 2.71 -15.78
CA LEU A 113 29.23 1.92 -15.12
C LEU A 113 29.10 0.43 -15.47
N TRP A 114 27.87 -0.08 -15.43
CA TRP A 114 27.58 -1.47 -15.74
C TRP A 114 26.14 -1.60 -16.22
N CYS A 115 25.90 -2.54 -17.13
CA CYS A 115 24.57 -2.96 -17.54
C CYS A 115 24.59 -4.44 -17.86
N GLY A 116 23.63 -5.20 -17.36
CA GLY A 116 23.61 -6.64 -17.55
C GLY A 116 22.35 -7.29 -17.02
N GLY A 117 22.32 -8.61 -17.16
CA GLY A 117 21.23 -9.45 -16.71
C GLY A 117 21.67 -10.55 -15.76
N LEU A 118 20.74 -10.95 -14.91
CA LEU A 118 20.84 -12.09 -14.00
C LEU A 118 19.65 -13.00 -14.30
N GLY A 119 19.86 -14.30 -14.45
CA GLY A 119 18.78 -15.26 -14.73
C GLY A 119 18.24 -15.18 -16.16
N LYS A 120 16.98 -15.59 -16.35
CA LYS A 120 16.38 -15.87 -17.68
C LYS A 120 15.31 -14.84 -18.06
N ALA A 121 15.40 -14.34 -19.30
CA ALA A 121 14.36 -13.56 -19.96
C ALA A 121 13.16 -14.43 -20.35
N ASP A 122 13.44 -15.66 -20.76
CA ASP A 122 12.44 -16.64 -21.16
C ASP A 122 12.95 -18.06 -20.85
N LEU A 123 12.27 -18.76 -19.96
CA LEU A 123 12.58 -20.13 -19.56
C LEU A 123 12.33 -21.13 -20.70
N ALA A 124 11.31 -20.93 -21.53
CA ALA A 124 10.98 -21.85 -22.62
C ALA A 124 11.98 -21.71 -23.78
N ALA A 125 12.37 -20.48 -24.10
CA ALA A 125 13.39 -20.21 -25.11
C ALA A 125 14.83 -20.33 -24.58
N ASN A 126 15.02 -20.59 -23.28
CA ASN A 126 16.32 -20.59 -22.59
C ASN A 126 17.14 -19.30 -22.81
N ARG A 127 16.46 -18.16 -22.98
CA ARG A 127 17.09 -16.86 -23.27
C ARG A 127 17.51 -16.18 -21.97
N ASP A 128 18.77 -15.78 -21.88
CA ASP A 128 19.30 -15.00 -20.75
C ASP A 128 18.82 -13.54 -20.79
N ILE A 129 18.74 -12.92 -19.62
CA ILE A 129 18.57 -11.46 -19.56
C ILE A 129 19.86 -10.78 -20.05
N ALA A 130 19.72 -9.76 -20.87
CA ALA A 130 20.80 -8.89 -21.34
C ALA A 130 20.46 -7.41 -21.11
N CYS A 131 21.43 -6.52 -21.34
CA CYS A 131 21.27 -5.06 -21.16
C CYS A 131 20.16 -4.45 -22.02
N ASP A 132 19.89 -5.04 -23.18
CA ASP A 132 18.88 -4.66 -24.17
C ASP A 132 17.60 -5.51 -24.09
N THR A 133 17.50 -6.41 -23.11
CA THR A 133 16.25 -7.14 -22.86
C THR A 133 15.20 -6.19 -22.32
N GLU A 134 14.06 -6.08 -23.00
CA GLU A 134 12.99 -5.21 -22.54
C GLU A 134 12.11 -5.87 -21.48
N PHE A 135 11.54 -5.03 -20.63
CA PHE A 135 10.55 -5.39 -19.63
C PHE A 135 9.35 -4.47 -19.79
N ARG A 136 8.17 -4.91 -19.33
CA ARG A 136 7.07 -3.96 -19.11
C ARG A 136 7.40 -3.17 -17.84
N VAL A 137 7.68 -1.87 -17.97
CA VAL A 137 8.21 -1.05 -16.86
C VAL A 137 7.11 -0.41 -16.02
N GLY A 138 5.85 -0.78 -16.27
CA GLY A 138 4.69 -0.33 -15.50
C GLY A 138 4.67 1.19 -15.37
N SER A 139 4.44 1.67 -14.14
CA SER A 139 4.28 3.09 -13.84
C SER A 139 5.49 4.00 -14.10
N ILE A 140 6.67 3.48 -14.45
CA ILE A 140 7.77 4.30 -15.01
C ILE A 140 7.31 5.02 -16.30
N SER A 141 6.32 4.47 -17.00
CA SER A 141 5.61 5.11 -18.12
C SER A 141 5.22 6.57 -17.86
N LYS A 142 4.80 6.87 -16.62
CA LYS A 142 4.34 8.19 -16.19
C LYS A 142 5.42 9.27 -16.33
N THR A 143 6.69 8.88 -16.14
CA THR A 143 7.83 9.78 -16.25
C THR A 143 7.92 10.41 -17.63
N PHE A 144 7.68 9.62 -18.69
CA PHE A 144 7.71 10.11 -20.07
C PHE A 144 6.52 11.03 -20.39
N VAL A 145 5.35 10.77 -19.80
CA VAL A 145 4.16 11.64 -19.92
C VAL A 145 4.42 13.00 -19.26
N ALA A 146 5.01 13.01 -18.06
CA ALA A 146 5.36 14.24 -17.36
C ALA A 146 6.42 15.06 -18.13
N LEU A 147 7.46 14.40 -18.67
CA LEU A 147 8.46 15.05 -19.52
C LEU A 147 7.85 15.67 -20.78
N ALA A 148 6.93 14.97 -21.44
CA ALA A 148 6.24 15.50 -22.61
C ALA A 148 5.42 16.75 -22.29
N LEU A 149 4.72 16.78 -21.17
CA LEU A 149 3.93 17.94 -20.74
C LEU A 149 4.79 19.12 -20.30
N LEU A 150 5.90 18.89 -19.60
CA LEU A 150 6.88 19.94 -19.28
C LEU A 150 7.51 20.52 -20.54
N LYS A 151 7.87 19.66 -21.50
CA LYS A 151 8.38 20.11 -22.81
C LYS A 151 7.36 20.98 -23.55
N LEU A 152 6.08 20.59 -23.55
CA LEU A 152 5.00 21.40 -24.13
C LEU A 152 4.80 22.74 -23.39
N GLU A 153 5.00 22.76 -22.08
CA GLU A 153 4.94 24.00 -21.28
C GLU A 153 6.09 24.95 -21.62
N GLU A 154 7.32 24.43 -21.73
CA GLU A 154 8.48 25.22 -22.16
C GLU A 154 8.32 25.80 -23.58
N GLU A 155 7.61 25.09 -24.46
CA GLU A 155 7.25 25.53 -25.81
C GLU A 155 6.09 26.53 -25.81
N GLY A 156 5.53 26.88 -24.65
CA GLY A 156 4.41 27.83 -24.50
C GLY A 156 3.07 27.28 -25.00
N ARG A 157 2.97 25.95 -25.20
CA ARG A 157 1.78 25.30 -25.77
C ARG A 157 0.74 24.92 -24.73
N ILE A 158 1.15 24.81 -23.47
CA ILE A 158 0.29 24.49 -22.34
C ILE A 158 0.80 25.21 -21.09
N ASN A 159 -0.09 25.43 -20.12
CA ASN A 159 0.27 25.85 -18.77
C ASN A 159 -0.18 24.74 -17.81
N LEU A 160 0.74 24.12 -17.07
CA LEU A 160 0.39 23.03 -16.15
C LEU A 160 -0.54 23.48 -15.01
N TYR A 161 -0.56 24.78 -14.71
CA TYR A 161 -1.49 25.37 -13.75
C TYR A 161 -2.83 25.78 -14.38
N ALA A 162 -3.07 25.58 -15.67
CA ALA A 162 -4.40 25.79 -16.25
C ALA A 162 -5.42 24.79 -15.68
N ARG A 163 -6.70 25.20 -15.63
CA ARG A 163 -7.79 24.29 -15.21
C ARG A 163 -7.95 23.22 -16.27
N LEU A 164 -8.11 21.96 -15.85
CA LEU A 164 -8.31 20.84 -16.77
C LEU A 164 -9.52 21.06 -17.69
N GLN A 165 -10.62 21.58 -17.16
CA GLN A 165 -11.83 21.86 -17.95
C GLN A 165 -11.66 22.97 -19.00
N ASP A 166 -10.64 23.82 -18.89
CA ASP A 166 -10.36 24.83 -19.93
C ASP A 166 -9.60 24.20 -21.11
N VAL A 167 -8.80 23.17 -20.85
CA VAL A 167 -7.92 22.52 -21.85
C VAL A 167 -8.60 21.30 -22.49
N ALA A 168 -9.31 20.50 -21.70
CA ALA A 168 -10.02 19.30 -22.12
C ALA A 168 -11.44 19.25 -21.51
N PRO A 169 -12.36 20.15 -21.92
CA PRO A 169 -13.74 20.19 -21.43
C PRO A 169 -14.55 18.91 -21.69
N GLU A 170 -14.10 18.08 -22.64
CA GLU A 170 -14.73 16.80 -22.98
C GLU A 170 -14.53 15.68 -21.94
N ILE A 171 -13.63 15.86 -20.96
CA ILE A 171 -13.40 14.88 -19.89
C ILE A 171 -14.55 14.94 -18.89
N PRO A 172 -15.31 13.85 -18.70
CA PRO A 172 -16.38 13.81 -17.71
C PRO A 172 -15.77 13.82 -16.30
N MET A 173 -15.92 14.92 -15.58
CA MET A 173 -15.39 15.08 -14.23
C MET A 173 -16.42 15.72 -13.31
N LYS A 174 -16.62 15.14 -12.13
CA LYS A 174 -17.48 15.69 -11.08
C LYS A 174 -16.61 16.32 -10.00
N ASN A 175 -16.64 17.65 -9.88
CA ASN A 175 -15.89 18.37 -8.85
C ASN A 175 -16.77 19.34 -8.05
N ARG A 176 -17.14 18.95 -6.82
CA ARG A 176 -17.93 19.78 -5.89
C ARG A 176 -17.22 21.06 -5.47
N TRP A 177 -15.90 21.11 -5.60
CA TRP A 177 -15.05 22.26 -5.28
C TRP A 177 -14.57 23.00 -6.53
N GLY A 178 -15.15 22.78 -7.72
CA GLY A 178 -14.65 23.34 -8.98
C GLY A 178 -14.44 24.85 -8.98
N ASN A 179 -15.23 25.60 -8.20
CA ASN A 179 -15.11 27.06 -8.08
C ASN A 179 -13.93 27.50 -7.20
N THR A 180 -13.56 26.73 -6.16
CA THR A 180 -12.51 27.10 -5.20
C THR A 180 -11.21 26.34 -5.44
N ASN A 181 -11.30 25.08 -5.87
CA ASN A 181 -10.23 24.13 -6.11
C ASN A 181 -10.51 23.37 -7.41
N PRO A 182 -10.46 24.04 -8.58
CA PRO A 182 -10.51 23.36 -9.86
C PRO A 182 -9.32 22.39 -9.97
N VAL A 183 -9.55 21.24 -10.62
CA VAL A 183 -8.45 20.34 -10.99
C VAL A 183 -7.63 21.04 -12.07
N ARG A 184 -6.32 21.16 -11.85
CA ARG A 184 -5.33 21.67 -12.81
C ARG A 184 -4.53 20.51 -13.39
N ILE A 185 -3.88 20.71 -14.53
CA ILE A 185 -3.08 19.66 -15.19
C ILE A 185 -1.96 19.16 -14.25
N VAL A 186 -1.30 20.05 -13.52
CA VAL A 186 -0.30 19.70 -12.50
C VAL A 186 -0.84 18.77 -11.42
N ASN A 187 -2.13 18.86 -11.09
CA ASN A 187 -2.74 17.97 -10.09
C ASN A 187 -2.86 16.53 -10.58
N LEU A 188 -2.93 16.31 -11.90
CA LEU A 188 -2.89 14.97 -12.48
C LEU A 188 -1.51 14.34 -12.28
N LEU A 189 -0.45 15.14 -12.44
CA LEU A 189 0.93 14.69 -12.38
C LEU A 189 1.42 14.42 -10.94
N GLU A 190 0.97 15.23 -9.97
CA GLU A 190 1.29 15.05 -8.53
C GLU A 190 0.31 14.12 -7.79
N HIS A 191 -0.60 13.45 -8.48
CA HIS A 191 -1.67 12.64 -7.85
C HIS A 191 -2.47 13.42 -6.80
N SER A 192 -2.74 14.70 -7.06
CA SER A 192 -3.41 15.61 -6.13
C SER A 192 -4.76 16.11 -6.63
N ALA A 193 -5.28 15.54 -7.73
CA ALA A 193 -6.59 15.86 -8.29
C ALA A 193 -7.76 15.44 -7.39
N GLY A 194 -7.56 14.46 -6.51
CA GLY A 194 -8.60 13.89 -5.65
C GLY A 194 -9.44 12.80 -6.33
N PHE A 195 -9.00 12.31 -7.49
CA PHE A 195 -9.59 11.17 -8.18
C PHE A 195 -9.47 9.88 -7.38
N ASP A 196 -10.34 8.91 -7.67
CA ASP A 196 -10.12 7.53 -7.28
C ASP A 196 -9.14 6.85 -8.26
N ASP A 197 -8.73 5.63 -7.96
CA ASP A 197 -8.02 4.81 -8.95
C ASP A 197 -9.01 4.00 -9.81
N MET A 198 -8.48 3.24 -10.76
CA MET A 198 -9.24 2.55 -11.81
C MET A 198 -10.43 1.72 -11.31
N GLU A 199 -11.50 1.73 -12.10
CA GLU A 199 -12.54 0.71 -11.97
C GLU A 199 -11.98 -0.68 -12.33
N PHE A 200 -12.53 -1.76 -11.76
CA PHE A 200 -12.04 -3.11 -12.06
C PHE A 200 -12.09 -3.45 -13.55
N ALA A 201 -13.13 -3.00 -14.26
CA ALA A 201 -13.30 -3.20 -15.69
C ALA A 201 -12.38 -2.32 -16.57
N GLU A 202 -11.77 -1.29 -16.00
CA GLU A 202 -10.87 -0.35 -16.67
C GLU A 202 -9.40 -0.82 -16.65
N VAL A 203 -9.03 -1.78 -15.79
CA VAL A 203 -7.63 -2.21 -15.63
C VAL A 203 -7.06 -2.80 -16.93
N TYR A 204 -7.81 -3.67 -17.61
CA TYR A 204 -7.34 -4.37 -18.80
C TYR A 204 -8.25 -4.14 -20.00
N ASN A 205 -7.63 -3.87 -21.15
CA ASN A 205 -8.31 -3.87 -22.44
C ASN A 205 -8.26 -5.29 -23.04
N ARG A 206 -9.36 -6.02 -22.93
CA ARG A 206 -9.45 -7.43 -23.37
C ARG A 206 -10.27 -7.64 -24.65
N HIS A 207 -11.13 -6.69 -24.99
CA HIS A 207 -12.14 -6.87 -26.04
C HIS A 207 -12.03 -5.83 -27.14
N ASP A 208 -11.40 -4.69 -26.86
CA ASP A 208 -11.27 -3.60 -27.80
C ASP A 208 -9.91 -3.63 -28.51
N ARG A 209 -9.76 -2.78 -29.53
CA ARG A 209 -8.47 -2.59 -30.21
C ARG A 209 -7.42 -2.09 -29.22
N ALA A 210 -6.15 -2.50 -29.40
CA ALA A 210 -5.07 -2.15 -28.47
C ALA A 210 -4.85 -0.63 -28.35
N ASP A 211 -5.14 0.13 -29.42
CA ASP A 211 -5.09 1.58 -29.51
C ASP A 211 -6.44 2.25 -29.23
N TYR A 212 -7.22 1.70 -28.29
CA TYR A 212 -8.51 2.28 -27.89
C TYR A 212 -8.35 3.77 -27.50
N PRO A 213 -9.18 4.69 -28.04
CA PRO A 213 -9.01 6.13 -27.78
C PRO A 213 -9.11 6.46 -26.30
N LEU A 214 -8.18 7.26 -25.78
CA LEU A 214 -8.15 7.62 -24.36
C LEU A 214 -9.44 8.32 -23.93
N LEU A 215 -9.96 9.25 -24.74
CA LEU A 215 -11.21 9.94 -24.44
C LEU A 215 -12.40 8.98 -24.29
N ASP A 216 -12.43 7.90 -25.07
CA ASP A 216 -13.53 6.93 -25.00
C ASP A 216 -13.42 6.04 -23.76
N VAL A 217 -12.22 5.86 -23.19
CA VAL A 217 -12.03 5.23 -21.87
C VAL A 217 -12.77 6.04 -20.80
N PHE A 218 -12.52 7.35 -20.72
CA PHE A 218 -13.13 8.21 -19.70
C PHE A 218 -14.63 8.41 -19.90
N LYS A 219 -15.14 8.29 -21.14
CA LYS A 219 -16.59 8.26 -21.36
C LYS A 219 -17.23 6.97 -20.85
N ARG A 220 -16.49 5.85 -20.88
CA ARG A 220 -16.98 4.52 -20.50
C ARG A 220 -16.86 4.24 -18.99
N PHE A 221 -15.77 4.67 -18.37
CA PHE A 221 -15.46 4.51 -16.95
C PHE A 221 -15.35 5.92 -16.36
N GLN A 222 -16.32 6.30 -15.53
CA GLN A 222 -16.51 7.70 -15.07
C GLN A 222 -16.46 7.85 -13.55
N GLU A 223 -16.49 6.73 -12.81
CA GLU A 223 -16.42 6.78 -11.36
C GLU A 223 -15.08 7.32 -10.83
N PRO A 224 -13.91 7.03 -11.45
CA PRO A 224 -12.64 7.53 -10.95
C PRO A 224 -12.51 9.06 -10.97
N GLU A 225 -13.14 9.74 -11.94
CA GLU A 225 -13.10 11.21 -12.11
C GLU A 225 -14.07 11.96 -11.17
N ASN A 226 -14.60 11.29 -10.15
CA ASN A 226 -15.32 11.93 -9.06
C ASN A 226 -14.33 12.44 -8.00
N VAL A 227 -14.08 13.75 -8.01
CA VAL A 227 -13.16 14.41 -7.06
C VAL A 227 -13.70 14.22 -5.64
N ARG A 228 -12.92 13.55 -4.77
CA ARG A 228 -13.31 13.15 -3.40
C ARG A 228 -12.98 14.19 -2.32
N TRP A 229 -12.06 15.10 -2.60
CA TRP A 229 -11.66 16.22 -1.74
C TRP A 229 -11.10 17.36 -2.59
N PRO A 230 -10.95 18.60 -2.05
CA PRO A 230 -10.46 19.72 -2.84
C PRO A 230 -9.11 19.42 -3.49
N ALA A 231 -8.99 19.66 -4.80
CA ALA A 231 -7.76 19.41 -5.55
C ALA A 231 -6.57 20.19 -4.97
N GLY A 232 -5.40 19.57 -5.00
CA GLY A 232 -4.16 20.09 -4.42
C GLY A 232 -4.10 20.04 -2.89
N THR A 233 -5.00 19.32 -2.20
CA THR A 233 -4.93 19.24 -0.73
C THR A 233 -4.28 17.96 -0.22
N ARG A 234 -4.42 16.84 -0.93
CA ARG A 234 -3.93 15.52 -0.50
C ARG A 234 -3.41 14.76 -1.70
N PHE A 235 -2.39 13.94 -1.47
CA PHE A 235 -1.93 12.93 -2.39
C PHE A 235 -2.87 11.71 -2.35
N ALA A 236 -3.29 11.21 -3.50
CA ALA A 236 -3.80 9.85 -3.67
C ALA A 236 -3.51 9.38 -5.09
N TYR A 237 -2.68 8.35 -5.20
CA TYR A 237 -2.26 7.77 -6.47
C TYR A 237 -3.45 7.41 -7.37
N SER A 238 -3.46 7.88 -8.62
CA SER A 238 -4.53 7.62 -9.58
C SER A 238 -3.96 7.40 -10.98
N ASN A 239 -4.18 6.21 -11.54
CA ASN A 239 -3.82 5.95 -12.94
C ASN A 239 -4.69 6.74 -13.93
N PRO A 240 -6.01 6.91 -13.72
CA PRO A 240 -6.86 7.75 -14.58
C PRO A 240 -6.30 9.17 -14.77
N GLY A 241 -5.72 9.77 -13.72
CA GLY A 241 -5.06 11.07 -13.84
C GLY A 241 -3.97 11.11 -14.92
N TYR A 242 -3.13 10.07 -15.03
CA TYR A 242 -2.12 9.97 -16.08
C TYR A 242 -2.69 9.57 -17.45
N GLY A 243 -3.79 8.80 -17.47
CA GLY A 243 -4.55 8.60 -18.70
C GLY A 243 -5.03 9.92 -19.29
N ILE A 244 -5.64 10.77 -18.46
CA ILE A 244 -6.11 12.09 -18.85
C ILE A 244 -4.92 12.98 -19.26
N ALA A 245 -3.79 12.92 -18.55
CA ALA A 245 -2.57 13.63 -18.93
C ALA A 245 -2.07 13.22 -20.33
N GLY A 246 -2.16 11.93 -20.68
CA GLY A 246 -1.91 11.44 -22.04
C GLY A 246 -2.88 12.04 -23.05
N HIS A 247 -4.18 12.09 -22.74
CA HIS A 247 -5.17 12.72 -23.62
C HIS A 247 -4.95 14.23 -23.79
N VAL A 248 -4.48 14.92 -22.75
CA VAL A 248 -4.09 16.34 -22.83
C VAL A 248 -2.94 16.54 -23.81
N ILE A 249 -1.96 15.62 -23.86
CA ILE A 249 -0.93 15.63 -24.91
C ILE A 249 -1.58 15.52 -26.29
N GLU A 250 -2.52 14.60 -26.48
CA GLU A 250 -3.22 14.44 -27.77
C GLU A 250 -3.96 15.72 -28.18
N LYS A 251 -4.66 16.33 -27.23
CA LYS A 251 -5.45 17.55 -27.45
C LYS A 251 -4.57 18.73 -27.86
N VAL A 252 -3.46 18.94 -27.16
CA VAL A 252 -2.55 20.08 -27.41
C VAL A 252 -1.72 19.86 -28.68
N THR A 253 -1.38 18.61 -28.99
CA THR A 253 -0.49 18.27 -30.11
C THR A 253 -1.18 17.97 -31.43
N GLY A 254 -2.44 17.49 -31.38
CA GLY A 254 -3.13 16.91 -32.53
C GLY A 254 -2.58 15.54 -32.94
N GLN A 255 -1.71 14.91 -32.13
CA GLN A 255 -1.07 13.62 -32.40
C GLN A 255 -1.42 12.61 -31.31
N PRO A 256 -1.43 11.29 -31.59
CA PRO A 256 -1.47 10.28 -30.54
C PRO A 256 -0.35 10.49 -29.52
N PHE A 257 -0.66 10.33 -28.23
CA PHE A 257 0.30 10.66 -27.15
C PHE A 257 1.60 9.85 -27.26
N ASP A 258 1.47 8.57 -27.63
CA ASP A 258 2.58 7.63 -27.80
C ASP A 258 3.48 8.03 -28.98
N ALA A 259 2.89 8.49 -30.09
CA ALA A 259 3.64 9.02 -31.22
C ALA A 259 4.41 10.31 -30.87
N TYR A 260 3.79 11.23 -30.13
CA TYR A 260 4.45 12.45 -29.67
C TYR A 260 5.62 12.13 -28.73
N ILE A 261 5.41 11.25 -27.75
CA ILE A 261 6.45 10.82 -26.81
C ILE A 261 7.59 10.12 -27.55
N GLN A 262 7.30 9.22 -28.50
CA GLN A 262 8.32 8.57 -29.32
C GLN A 262 9.20 9.60 -30.04
N GLN A 263 8.58 10.57 -30.72
CA GLN A 263 9.30 11.55 -31.53
C GLN A 263 10.05 12.59 -30.69
N ARG A 264 9.45 13.07 -29.60
CA ARG A 264 9.90 14.27 -28.88
C ARG A 264 10.63 13.98 -27.59
N ILE A 265 10.55 12.75 -27.07
CA ILE A 265 11.19 12.35 -25.81
C ILE A 265 12.10 11.14 -26.04
N LEU A 266 11.57 10.02 -26.53
CA LEU A 266 12.31 8.76 -26.62
C LEU A 266 13.43 8.79 -27.66
N ALA A 267 13.14 9.24 -28.88
CA ALA A 267 14.14 9.34 -29.94
C ALA A 267 15.31 10.28 -29.58
N PRO A 268 15.10 11.49 -29.02
CA PRO A 268 16.19 12.33 -28.51
C PRO A 268 17.01 11.68 -27.39
N LEU A 269 16.40 10.85 -26.55
CA LEU A 269 17.09 10.06 -25.52
C LEU A 269 17.77 8.81 -26.08
N GLU A 270 17.66 8.56 -27.39
CA GLU A 270 18.12 7.35 -28.07
C GLU A 270 17.52 6.05 -27.47
N ILE A 271 16.28 6.13 -27.01
CA ILE A 271 15.44 4.98 -26.66
C ILE A 271 14.72 4.60 -27.95
N THR A 272 15.16 3.51 -28.58
CA THR A 272 14.80 3.20 -29.99
C THR A 272 13.91 1.98 -30.13
N VAL A 273 14.00 1.00 -29.22
CA VAL A 273 13.14 -0.19 -29.20
C VAL A 273 11.97 0.05 -28.25
N GLY A 274 12.24 0.73 -27.14
CA GLY A 274 11.25 1.06 -26.13
C GLY A 274 10.08 1.85 -26.70
N ASP A 275 8.87 1.41 -26.37
CA ASP A 275 7.63 1.98 -26.90
C ASP A 275 6.45 1.69 -25.95
N PHE A 276 5.43 2.55 -25.99
CA PHE A 276 4.13 2.30 -25.36
C PHE A 276 3.30 1.27 -26.15
N ARG A 277 3.47 1.19 -27.47
CA ARG A 277 2.85 0.20 -28.36
C ARG A 277 3.58 -1.14 -28.30
N PHE A 278 2.88 -2.22 -28.63
CA PHE A 278 3.48 -3.56 -28.68
C PHE A 278 3.85 -3.91 -30.12
N THR A 279 5.00 -3.39 -30.56
CA THR A 279 5.53 -3.49 -31.93
C THR A 279 6.26 -4.81 -32.15
N ASP A 280 6.60 -5.15 -33.39
CA ASP A 280 7.38 -6.36 -33.66
C ASP A 280 8.80 -6.27 -33.10
N ALA A 281 9.40 -5.07 -33.12
CA ALA A 281 10.73 -4.82 -32.56
C ALA A 281 10.77 -5.10 -31.05
N ASN A 282 9.88 -4.49 -30.27
CA ASN A 282 9.86 -4.74 -28.83
C ASN A 282 9.33 -6.12 -28.46
N ARG A 283 8.43 -6.71 -29.24
CA ARG A 283 7.98 -8.10 -29.03
C ARG A 283 9.14 -9.10 -29.03
N ALA A 284 10.13 -8.90 -29.91
CA ALA A 284 11.30 -9.76 -29.96
C ALA A 284 12.24 -9.57 -28.75
N ALA A 285 12.35 -8.34 -28.24
CA ALA A 285 13.22 -8.01 -27.12
C ALA A 285 12.60 -8.32 -25.74
N LEU A 286 11.27 -8.22 -25.62
CA LEU A 286 10.52 -8.31 -24.37
C LEU A 286 10.74 -9.65 -23.65
N ALA A 287 11.12 -9.60 -22.38
CA ALA A 287 11.17 -10.76 -21.50
C ALA A 287 9.76 -11.33 -21.26
N GLN A 288 9.67 -12.65 -21.07
CA GLN A 288 8.45 -13.29 -20.59
C GLN A 288 8.29 -12.97 -19.09
N GLY A 289 7.12 -12.47 -18.70
CA GLY A 289 6.79 -12.23 -17.29
C GLY A 289 6.38 -13.51 -16.57
N TYR A 290 6.73 -13.64 -15.29
CA TYR A 290 6.45 -14.83 -14.48
C TYR A 290 5.79 -14.50 -13.13
N GLN A 291 5.07 -15.48 -12.57
CA GLN A 291 4.51 -15.41 -11.23
C GLN A 291 4.60 -16.76 -10.49
N GLY A 292 4.65 -16.69 -9.17
CA GLY A 292 4.66 -17.87 -8.29
C GLY A 292 6.00 -18.61 -8.24
N ASN A 293 6.07 -19.59 -7.34
CA ASN A 293 7.18 -20.53 -7.21
C ASN A 293 6.59 -21.96 -7.10
N PRO A 294 6.78 -22.87 -8.09
CA PRO A 294 7.61 -22.69 -9.30
C PRO A 294 7.07 -21.61 -10.27
N PRO A 295 7.93 -21.00 -11.10
CA PRO A 295 7.54 -19.93 -12.01
C PRO A 295 6.49 -20.36 -13.03
N ARG A 296 5.47 -19.53 -13.24
CA ARG A 296 4.45 -19.68 -14.29
C ARG A 296 4.42 -18.47 -15.18
N ALA A 297 4.44 -18.69 -16.50
CA ALA A 297 4.37 -17.62 -17.47
C ALA A 297 3.05 -16.84 -17.35
N VAL A 298 3.16 -15.51 -17.45
CA VAL A 298 2.05 -14.57 -17.43
C VAL A 298 1.80 -14.08 -18.86
N ALA A 299 0.56 -14.20 -19.33
CA ALA A 299 0.20 -13.72 -20.66
C ALA A 299 0.26 -12.18 -20.74
N TYR A 300 0.70 -11.67 -21.89
CA TYR A 300 0.63 -10.24 -22.19
C TYR A 300 -0.83 -9.78 -22.24
N LYS A 301 -1.16 -8.70 -21.53
CA LYS A 301 -2.49 -8.08 -21.53
C LYS A 301 -2.36 -6.59 -21.83
N ASN A 302 -3.13 -6.10 -22.80
CA ASN A 302 -3.26 -4.66 -23.03
C ASN A 302 -4.00 -4.01 -21.84
N ILE A 303 -3.71 -2.74 -21.59
CA ILE A 303 -4.40 -1.92 -20.58
C ILE A 303 -5.06 -0.72 -21.27
N TYR A 304 -6.17 -0.20 -20.72
CA TYR A 304 -6.81 0.98 -21.30
C TYR A 304 -5.97 2.25 -21.08
N LEU A 305 -5.47 2.44 -19.86
CA LEU A 305 -4.69 3.61 -19.47
C LEU A 305 -3.21 3.47 -19.85
N ARG A 306 -2.93 3.33 -21.14
CA ARG A 306 -1.56 3.16 -21.69
C ARG A 306 -0.54 4.21 -21.19
N PRO A 307 -0.86 5.52 -21.12
CA PRO A 307 0.05 6.53 -20.57
C PRO A 307 0.50 6.25 -19.13
N ALA A 308 -0.32 5.53 -18.35
CA ALA A 308 -0.05 5.26 -16.96
C ALA A 308 0.87 4.05 -16.75
N GLY A 309 1.02 3.13 -17.71
CA GLY A 309 1.68 1.85 -17.40
C GLY A 309 2.15 0.93 -18.52
N ASP A 310 2.01 1.29 -19.81
CA ASP A 310 2.24 0.33 -20.91
C ASP A 310 3.58 0.48 -21.66
N MET A 311 4.51 1.29 -21.15
CA MET A 311 5.86 1.39 -21.70
C MET A 311 6.62 0.06 -21.55
N LYS A 312 7.31 -0.33 -22.61
CA LYS A 312 8.35 -1.36 -22.59
C LYS A 312 9.71 -0.68 -22.75
N ALA A 313 10.69 -1.09 -21.95
CA ALA A 313 12.06 -0.57 -22.05
C ALA A 313 13.05 -1.54 -21.42
N SER A 314 14.30 -1.46 -21.87
CA SER A 314 15.42 -2.23 -21.34
C SER A 314 16.18 -1.49 -20.22
N PRO A 315 17.02 -2.20 -19.42
CA PRO A 315 17.90 -1.56 -18.45
C PRO A 315 18.82 -0.51 -19.09
N GLY A 316 19.35 -0.80 -20.28
CA GLY A 316 20.21 0.12 -21.03
C GLY A 316 19.48 1.40 -21.45
N GLU A 317 18.24 1.30 -21.93
CA GLU A 317 17.43 2.46 -22.32
C GLU A 317 17.04 3.32 -21.12
N LEU A 318 16.64 2.70 -20.00
CA LEU A 318 16.34 3.45 -18.77
C LEU A 318 17.61 4.03 -18.13
N ALA A 319 18.80 3.47 -18.36
CA ALA A 319 20.04 4.10 -17.96
C ALA A 319 20.25 5.44 -18.68
N LYS A 320 19.86 5.55 -19.96
CA LYS A 320 19.88 6.84 -20.69
C LYS A 320 18.94 7.87 -20.05
N LEU A 321 17.76 7.43 -19.59
CA LEU A 321 16.84 8.29 -18.80
C LEU A 321 17.49 8.75 -17.48
N VAL A 322 18.16 7.85 -16.75
CA VAL A 322 18.89 8.20 -15.53
C VAL A 322 19.99 9.22 -15.82
N GLN A 323 20.80 9.00 -16.86
CA GLN A 323 21.85 9.94 -17.29
C GLN A 323 21.26 11.30 -17.67
N PHE A 324 20.11 11.32 -18.35
CA PHE A 324 19.40 12.54 -18.69
C PHE A 324 18.99 13.37 -17.47
N PHE A 325 18.47 12.72 -16.42
CA PHE A 325 18.16 13.38 -15.14
C PHE A 325 19.41 13.93 -14.46
N LEU A 326 20.48 13.13 -14.38
CA LEU A 326 21.76 13.55 -13.81
C LEU A 326 22.39 14.72 -14.56
N ARG A 327 22.24 14.75 -15.89
CA ARG A 327 22.69 15.85 -16.77
C ARG A 327 21.69 17.01 -16.84
N ARG A 328 20.72 17.05 -15.92
CA ARG A 328 19.72 18.13 -15.75
C ARG A 328 19.01 18.48 -17.07
N GLY A 329 18.55 17.46 -17.80
CA GLY A 329 17.68 17.62 -18.96
C GLY A 329 18.40 17.60 -20.32
N LYS A 330 19.68 17.21 -20.34
CA LYS A 330 20.46 17.05 -21.59
C LYS A 330 20.42 15.61 -22.10
N ALA A 331 20.08 15.46 -23.38
CA ALA A 331 20.18 14.22 -24.13
C ALA A 331 21.30 14.37 -25.16
N GLY A 332 22.40 13.62 -24.99
CA GLY A 332 23.65 13.93 -25.71
C GLY A 332 24.11 15.36 -25.40
N ASP A 333 24.31 16.18 -26.43
CA ASP A 333 24.65 17.60 -26.29
C ASP A 333 23.44 18.54 -26.39
N VAL A 334 22.24 17.99 -26.62
CA VAL A 334 21.00 18.77 -26.78
C VAL A 334 20.32 18.95 -25.42
N GLN A 335 20.00 20.21 -25.07
CA GLN A 335 19.12 20.51 -23.94
C GLN A 335 17.67 20.24 -24.36
N LEU A 336 17.10 19.11 -23.92
CA LEU A 336 15.75 18.70 -24.33
C LEU A 336 14.65 19.40 -23.51
N VAL A 337 14.89 19.55 -22.20
CA VAL A 337 14.07 20.31 -21.23
C VAL A 337 15.02 21.06 -20.29
N LYS A 338 14.62 22.19 -19.73
CA LYS A 338 15.45 23.02 -18.85
C LYS A 338 15.78 22.32 -17.52
N PRO A 339 16.92 22.66 -16.89
CA PRO A 339 17.26 22.20 -15.53
C PRO A 339 16.16 22.47 -14.50
N ASP A 340 15.47 23.61 -14.59
CA ASP A 340 14.36 23.97 -13.68
C ASP A 340 13.16 23.03 -13.83
N SER A 341 12.89 22.54 -15.04
CA SER A 341 11.84 21.54 -15.28
C SER A 341 12.19 20.19 -14.65
N ILE A 342 13.47 19.80 -14.68
CA ILE A 342 13.95 18.62 -13.96
C ILE A 342 13.80 18.80 -12.46
N ALA A 343 14.22 19.95 -11.92
CA ALA A 343 14.03 20.28 -10.50
C ALA A 343 12.56 20.26 -10.10
N ARG A 344 11.67 20.71 -11.00
CA ARG A 344 10.23 20.69 -10.77
C ARG A 344 9.64 19.28 -10.69
N MET A 345 10.20 18.31 -11.42
CA MET A 345 9.78 16.92 -11.32
C MET A 345 10.10 16.33 -9.95
N GLU A 346 11.19 16.76 -9.33
CA GLU A 346 11.79 16.13 -8.15
C GLU A 346 10.99 16.33 -6.86
N TYR A 347 10.14 17.36 -6.79
CA TYR A 347 9.42 17.74 -5.58
C TYR A 347 7.95 18.11 -5.82
N PRO A 348 7.04 17.77 -4.88
CA PRO A 348 5.67 18.26 -4.91
C PRO A 348 5.60 19.76 -4.57
N GLU A 349 4.63 20.45 -5.17
CA GLU A 349 4.31 21.84 -4.82
C GLU A 349 2.83 22.05 -4.49
N THR A 350 1.94 21.21 -5.01
CA THR A 350 0.50 21.50 -4.91
C THR A 350 -0.10 21.01 -3.61
N VAL A 351 0.31 19.83 -3.11
CA VAL A 351 -0.25 19.18 -1.91
C VAL A 351 -0.02 19.99 -0.62
N SER A 352 -0.89 19.80 0.37
CA SER A 352 -0.82 20.57 1.62
C SER A 352 0.47 20.31 2.40
N SER A 353 1.02 19.09 2.35
CA SER A 353 2.29 18.72 2.98
C SER A 353 3.42 19.62 2.49
N ALA A 354 3.56 19.74 1.16
CA ALA A 354 4.54 20.62 0.51
C ALA A 354 4.38 22.09 0.92
N LYS A 355 3.13 22.59 0.90
CA LYS A 355 2.81 23.97 1.34
C LYS A 355 3.13 24.25 2.82
N HIS A 356 3.25 23.21 3.65
CA HIS A 356 3.65 23.30 5.05
C HIS A 356 5.12 22.93 5.29
N GLY A 357 5.94 22.94 4.23
CA GLY A 357 7.39 22.83 4.29
C GLY A 357 7.94 21.41 4.16
N LEU A 358 7.10 20.39 3.94
CA LEU A 358 7.61 19.05 3.66
C LEU A 358 8.10 18.99 2.20
N ARG A 359 9.41 19.03 2.01
CA ARG A 359 10.03 19.02 0.69
C ARG A 359 9.91 17.67 -0.01
N LEU A 360 10.11 16.58 0.73
CA LEU A 360 10.05 15.21 0.21
C LEU A 360 8.61 14.76 -0.08
N GLY A 361 8.40 14.03 -1.16
CA GLY A 361 7.09 13.51 -1.57
C GLY A 361 7.04 13.13 -3.03
N TYR A 362 5.84 13.15 -3.61
CA TYR A 362 5.62 12.79 -5.02
C TYR A 362 5.46 14.05 -5.89
N GLY A 363 6.49 14.37 -6.69
CA GLY A 363 6.47 15.44 -7.68
C GLY A 363 5.81 15.03 -8.99
N LEU A 364 6.37 15.42 -10.14
CA LEU A 364 5.78 15.12 -11.46
C LEU A 364 6.31 13.78 -11.97
N ALA A 365 5.58 12.69 -11.71
CA ALA A 365 5.96 11.31 -12.04
C ALA A 365 7.35 10.90 -11.50
N ASN A 366 7.76 11.52 -10.40
CA ASN A 366 9.05 11.32 -9.76
C ASN A 366 8.86 11.57 -8.27
N TYR A 367 9.33 10.65 -7.44
CA TYR A 367 9.21 10.77 -5.99
C TYR A 367 10.51 10.43 -5.30
N THR A 368 10.62 11.00 -4.10
CA THR A 368 11.75 10.82 -3.22
C THR A 368 11.63 9.53 -2.42
N ARG A 369 12.73 8.80 -2.24
CA ARG A 369 12.84 7.66 -1.32
C ARG A 369 14.05 7.85 -0.40
N SER A 370 13.86 7.52 0.88
CA SER A 370 14.91 7.59 1.90
C SER A 370 15.37 6.18 2.27
N ASP A 371 16.40 5.67 1.58
CA ASP A 371 17.00 4.35 1.87
C ASP A 371 18.51 4.48 2.01
N GLY A 372 19.13 3.57 2.76
CA GLY A 372 20.59 3.56 2.94
C GLY A 372 21.18 4.86 3.54
N GLY A 373 20.37 5.72 4.14
CA GLY A 373 20.78 7.03 4.68
C GLY A 373 20.95 8.13 3.61
N VAL A 374 20.41 7.94 2.40
CA VAL A 374 20.42 8.92 1.31
C VAL A 374 19.00 9.18 0.80
N ILE A 375 18.81 10.31 0.10
CA ILE A 375 17.58 10.60 -0.64
C ILE A 375 17.84 10.32 -2.13
N THR A 376 16.99 9.49 -2.73
CA THR A 376 16.99 9.25 -4.17
C THR A 376 15.70 9.73 -4.81
N HIS A 377 15.77 10.11 -6.08
CA HIS A 377 14.67 10.50 -6.94
C HIS A 377 14.39 9.41 -7.97
N GLY A 378 13.15 9.26 -8.43
CA GLY A 378 12.81 8.34 -9.51
C GLY A 378 11.41 7.78 -9.41
N HIS A 379 11.19 6.58 -9.95
CA HIS A 379 9.88 5.96 -9.97
C HIS A 379 9.95 4.43 -10.02
N ASP A 380 9.00 3.75 -9.37
CA ASP A 380 8.82 2.30 -9.46
C ASP A 380 7.68 1.91 -10.42
N GLY A 381 7.66 0.67 -10.88
CA GLY A 381 6.61 0.14 -11.73
C GLY A 381 6.21 -1.25 -11.33
N GLY A 382 4.96 -1.59 -11.61
CA GLY A 382 4.44 -2.93 -11.42
C GLY A 382 3.33 -3.17 -12.43
N ILE A 383 3.38 -4.33 -13.06
CA ILE A 383 2.35 -4.86 -13.95
C ILE A 383 2.46 -6.38 -13.96
N ASP A 384 1.42 -7.12 -14.31
CA ASP A 384 1.42 -8.59 -14.20
C ASP A 384 2.72 -9.22 -14.75
N GLY A 385 3.46 -9.91 -13.88
CA GLY A 385 4.72 -10.58 -14.22
C GLY A 385 5.97 -9.69 -14.20
N PHE A 386 5.87 -8.40 -13.86
CA PHE A 386 7.00 -7.47 -13.85
C PHE A 386 6.94 -6.48 -12.68
N ILE A 387 8.10 -6.19 -12.09
CA ILE A 387 8.30 -5.07 -11.15
C ILE A 387 9.60 -4.35 -11.51
N SER A 388 9.63 -3.04 -11.37
CA SER A 388 10.72 -2.20 -11.86
C SER A 388 11.00 -1.03 -10.94
N SER A 389 12.25 -0.56 -10.95
CA SER A 389 12.69 0.63 -10.25
C SER A 389 13.76 1.34 -11.07
N TYR A 390 13.68 2.67 -11.15
CA TYR A 390 14.85 3.48 -11.47
C TYR A 390 15.02 4.55 -10.41
N ARG A 391 16.28 4.86 -10.07
CA ARG A 391 16.64 5.90 -9.11
C ARG A 391 17.85 6.68 -9.55
N TYR A 392 17.95 7.93 -9.08
CA TYR A 392 19.11 8.78 -9.26
C TYR A 392 19.27 9.75 -8.09
N MET A 393 20.51 10.20 -7.86
CA MET A 393 20.87 11.18 -6.84
C MET A 393 21.75 12.26 -7.49
N PRO A 394 21.17 13.41 -7.89
CA PRO A 394 21.89 14.43 -8.63
C PRO A 394 23.06 15.04 -7.81
N GLU A 395 22.92 15.14 -6.49
CA GLU A 395 23.94 15.71 -5.59
C GLU A 395 25.24 14.89 -5.55
N GLN A 396 25.15 13.59 -5.81
CA GLN A 396 26.28 12.65 -5.81
C GLN A 396 26.54 12.07 -7.21
N ASN A 397 25.81 12.52 -8.24
CA ASN A 397 25.97 12.18 -9.64
C ASN A 397 25.94 10.67 -9.97
N TRP A 398 25.07 9.90 -9.33
CA TRP A 398 24.88 8.46 -9.58
C TRP A 398 23.41 8.07 -9.69
N GLY A 399 23.14 6.88 -10.24
CA GLY A 399 21.80 6.31 -10.33
C GLY A 399 21.82 4.84 -10.73
N TYR A 400 20.65 4.21 -10.75
CA TYR A 400 20.51 2.81 -11.14
C TYR A 400 19.13 2.51 -11.73
N VAL A 401 19.04 1.35 -12.36
CA VAL A 401 17.82 0.71 -12.86
C VAL A 401 17.83 -0.76 -12.43
N VAL A 402 16.71 -1.25 -11.90
CA VAL A 402 16.48 -2.67 -11.60
C VAL A 402 15.11 -3.09 -12.13
N LEU A 403 15.08 -4.08 -13.03
CA LEU A 403 13.87 -4.59 -13.68
C LEU A 403 13.76 -6.09 -13.46
N LEU A 404 12.64 -6.57 -12.92
CA LEU A 404 12.40 -7.99 -12.67
C LEU A 404 11.26 -8.48 -13.57
N ASN A 405 11.42 -9.67 -14.16
CA ASN A 405 10.35 -10.36 -14.89
C ASN A 405 9.62 -11.38 -13.99
N SER A 406 9.52 -11.07 -12.69
CA SER A 406 8.77 -11.88 -11.74
C SER A 406 8.16 -11.03 -10.63
N THR A 407 6.93 -11.36 -10.24
CA THR A 407 6.23 -10.76 -9.09
C THR A 407 6.32 -11.61 -7.81
N VAL A 408 7.15 -12.66 -7.81
CA VAL A 408 7.22 -13.63 -6.70
C VAL A 408 7.73 -13.03 -5.39
N SER A 409 8.56 -11.98 -5.45
CA SER A 409 9.17 -11.37 -4.27
C SER A 409 9.40 -9.87 -4.47
N GLY A 410 8.61 -9.04 -3.79
CA GLY A 410 8.90 -7.60 -3.68
C GLY A 410 10.19 -7.33 -2.90
N LYS A 411 10.49 -8.17 -1.91
CA LYS A 411 11.75 -8.13 -1.14
C LYS A 411 12.99 -8.24 -2.03
N ALA A 412 12.93 -9.01 -3.13
CA ALA A 412 14.04 -9.07 -4.06
C ALA A 412 14.36 -7.71 -4.70
N LEU A 413 13.33 -6.94 -5.08
CA LEU A 413 13.51 -5.59 -5.61
C LEU A 413 14.11 -4.66 -4.53
N GLU A 414 13.58 -4.71 -3.31
CA GLU A 414 14.12 -3.95 -2.16
C GLU A 414 15.60 -4.27 -1.90
N ASP A 415 15.96 -5.55 -1.85
CA ASP A 415 17.34 -5.99 -1.59
C ASP A 415 18.29 -5.59 -2.73
N LEU A 416 17.87 -5.71 -3.99
CA LEU A 416 18.66 -5.28 -5.15
C LEU A 416 18.86 -3.75 -5.18
N ASN A 417 17.80 -2.99 -4.88
CA ASN A 417 17.87 -1.53 -4.75
C ASN A 417 18.83 -1.13 -3.62
N GLN A 418 18.75 -1.78 -2.46
CA GLN A 418 19.63 -1.51 -1.32
C GLN A 418 21.09 -1.82 -1.66
N LEU A 419 21.37 -2.94 -2.33
CA LEU A 419 22.72 -3.28 -2.80
C LEU A 419 23.28 -2.22 -3.76
N ALA A 420 22.46 -1.72 -4.71
CA ALA A 420 22.86 -0.66 -5.62
C ALA A 420 23.15 0.66 -4.87
N ILE A 421 22.28 1.04 -3.93
CA ILE A 421 22.46 2.25 -3.10
C ILE A 421 23.72 2.14 -2.25
N ASP A 422 23.94 1.02 -1.58
CA ASP A 422 25.11 0.85 -0.72
C ASP A 422 26.41 0.87 -1.53
N PHE A 423 26.43 0.24 -2.71
CA PHE A 423 27.61 0.26 -3.58
C PHE A 423 27.90 1.65 -4.15
N LEU A 424 26.89 2.37 -4.64
CA LEU A 424 27.06 3.69 -5.25
C LEU A 424 27.31 4.77 -4.16
N SER A 425 26.68 4.67 -3.00
CA SER A 425 26.86 5.68 -1.93
C SER A 425 28.05 5.43 -1.00
N LYS A 426 28.82 4.35 -1.19
CA LYS A 426 29.84 3.89 -0.21
C LYS A 426 30.91 4.93 0.15
N ASP A 427 31.30 5.75 -0.82
CA ASP A 427 32.39 6.74 -0.67
C ASP A 427 31.86 8.16 -0.41
N PHE A 428 30.54 8.33 -0.30
CA PHE A 428 29.92 9.64 -0.09
C PHE A 428 29.49 9.86 1.37
N PRO A 429 29.56 11.11 1.86
CA PRO A 429 28.97 11.45 3.14
C PRO A 429 27.45 11.26 3.08
N LYS A 430 26.88 10.81 4.20
CA LYS A 430 25.43 10.65 4.40
C LYS A 430 24.95 11.68 5.44
N PRO A 431 24.88 12.97 5.07
CA PRO A 431 24.55 14.03 6.03
C PRO A 431 23.13 13.85 6.54
N GLN A 432 22.93 14.17 7.82
CA GLN A 432 21.60 14.24 8.42
C GLN A 432 21.28 15.67 8.82
N GLN A 433 20.06 16.09 8.56
CA GLN A 433 19.52 17.36 9.00
C GLN A 433 19.60 17.44 10.53
N PRO A 434 20.15 18.54 11.09
CA PRO A 434 20.28 18.70 12.53
C PRO A 434 18.94 18.66 13.25
N VAL A 435 18.92 17.99 14.39
CA VAL A 435 17.75 17.94 15.28
C VAL A 435 17.69 19.23 16.09
N ILE A 436 16.51 19.85 16.15
CA ILE A 436 16.26 21.01 17.01
C ILE A 436 15.65 20.58 18.34
N SER A 437 15.71 21.42 19.37
CA SER A 437 15.01 21.13 20.63
C SER A 437 13.61 21.74 20.62
N LEU A 438 12.60 20.92 20.90
CA LEU A 438 11.23 21.37 21.15
C LEU A 438 10.85 21.02 22.59
N ALA A 439 10.23 21.97 23.30
CA ALA A 439 9.74 21.71 24.64
C ALA A 439 8.66 20.60 24.63
N THR A 440 8.60 19.78 25.69
CA THR A 440 7.62 18.70 25.85
C THR A 440 6.17 19.18 25.65
N LYS A 441 5.85 20.42 26.07
CA LYS A 441 4.53 21.03 25.87
C LYS A 441 4.21 21.24 24.38
N GLU A 442 5.19 21.58 23.57
CA GLU A 442 5.04 21.72 22.12
C GLU A 442 4.88 20.36 21.45
N LEU A 443 5.70 19.37 21.82
CA LEU A 443 5.58 18.00 21.30
C LEU A 443 4.21 17.37 21.59
N LYS A 444 3.65 17.63 22.78
CA LYS A 444 2.31 17.14 23.16
C LYS A 444 1.19 17.65 22.23
N LYS A 445 1.38 18.74 21.48
CA LYS A 445 0.40 19.22 20.50
C LYS A 445 0.22 18.25 19.33
N PHE A 446 1.24 17.43 19.04
CA PHE A 446 1.23 16.45 17.96
C PHE A 446 0.72 15.09 18.39
N SER A 447 0.56 14.83 19.69
CA SER A 447 0.02 13.57 20.21
C SER A 447 -1.42 13.32 19.76
N GLY A 448 -1.74 12.06 19.45
CA GLY A 448 -3.10 11.62 19.12
C GLY A 448 -3.13 10.41 18.20
N TYR A 449 -4.34 10.04 17.79
CA TYR A 449 -4.56 9.07 16.72
C TYR A 449 -4.90 9.82 15.42
N TYR A 450 -4.15 9.54 14.37
CA TYR A 450 -4.33 10.09 13.04
C TYR A 450 -4.94 9.02 12.14
N ALA A 451 -6.23 9.18 11.83
CA ALA A 451 -6.99 8.26 10.99
C ALA A 451 -6.72 8.54 9.50
N PRO A 452 -6.56 7.52 8.65
CA PRO A 452 -6.31 7.70 7.22
C PRO A 452 -7.54 8.30 6.51
N ARG A 453 -7.31 9.30 5.66
CA ARG A 453 -8.38 10.05 4.94
C ARG A 453 -8.17 10.24 3.44
N ALA A 454 -7.08 9.73 2.87
CA ALA A 454 -6.81 9.80 1.43
C ALA A 454 -6.48 8.40 0.85
N PRO A 455 -7.42 7.43 0.96
CA PRO A 455 -7.20 6.09 0.45
C PRO A 455 -7.08 6.11 -1.07
N ARG A 456 -6.18 5.29 -1.63
CA ARG A 456 -6.02 5.14 -3.09
C ARG A 456 -7.32 4.71 -3.78
N ASN A 457 -8.02 3.73 -3.19
CA ASN A 457 -9.29 3.18 -3.69
C ASN A 457 -10.41 3.42 -2.68
N GLN A 458 -11.45 4.16 -3.02
CA GLN A 458 -12.53 4.51 -2.10
C GLN A 458 -13.33 3.29 -1.66
N LEU A 459 -13.53 2.31 -2.55
CA LEU A 459 -14.25 1.07 -2.26
C LEU A 459 -13.61 0.28 -1.09
N PHE A 460 -12.28 0.34 -0.95
CA PHE A 460 -11.53 -0.39 0.09
C PHE A 460 -11.06 0.50 1.24
N ALA A 461 -11.45 1.77 1.26
CA ALA A 461 -11.05 2.72 2.30
C ALA A 461 -11.38 2.25 3.73
N PHE A 462 -12.42 1.43 3.89
CA PHE A 462 -12.80 0.87 5.18
C PHE A 462 -11.72 -0.04 5.77
N MET A 463 -10.98 -0.77 4.94
CA MET A 463 -9.88 -1.62 5.39
C MET A 463 -8.80 -0.74 6.02
N GLU A 464 -8.36 0.29 5.30
CA GLU A 464 -7.36 1.25 5.80
C GLU A 464 -7.87 1.97 7.07
N GLN A 465 -9.14 2.33 7.14
CA GLN A 465 -9.72 2.96 8.34
C GLN A 465 -9.77 2.02 9.55
N LEU A 466 -9.92 0.71 9.35
CA LEU A 466 -9.98 -0.27 10.44
C LEU A 466 -8.61 -0.78 10.88
N THR A 467 -7.64 -0.84 9.95
CA THR A 467 -6.34 -1.46 10.20
C THR A 467 -5.16 -0.51 10.19
N GLY A 468 -5.34 0.68 9.62
CA GLY A 468 -4.31 1.70 9.47
C GLY A 468 -4.39 2.82 10.51
N GLY A 469 -3.76 3.94 10.13
CA GLY A 469 -3.59 5.10 10.98
C GLY A 469 -2.38 5.02 11.90
N THR A 470 -2.05 6.17 12.49
CA THR A 470 -0.82 6.36 13.26
C THR A 470 -1.16 6.91 14.64
N PHE A 471 -0.65 6.26 15.68
CA PHE A 471 -0.58 6.86 17.00
C PHE A 471 0.70 7.63 17.14
N THR A 472 0.60 8.83 17.69
CA THR A 472 1.75 9.60 18.15
C THR A 472 1.59 9.91 19.63
N ARG A 473 2.69 9.87 20.36
CA ARG A 473 2.73 10.19 21.78
C ARG A 473 4.08 10.79 22.15
N VAL A 474 4.14 11.43 23.30
CA VAL A 474 5.40 11.87 23.87
C VAL A 474 5.83 10.88 24.95
N ALA A 475 7.02 10.30 24.78
CA ALA A 475 7.68 9.42 25.75
C ALA A 475 9.13 9.90 25.92
N ASP A 476 9.62 9.98 27.16
CA ASP A 476 10.99 10.41 27.49
C ASP A 476 11.44 11.71 26.80
N GLY A 477 10.51 12.67 26.68
CA GLY A 477 10.76 13.97 26.05
C GLY A 477 10.88 13.92 24.52
N LYS A 478 10.65 12.78 23.88
CA LYS A 478 10.68 12.58 22.43
C LYS A 478 9.27 12.29 21.90
N LEU A 479 9.03 12.65 20.64
CA LEU A 479 7.81 12.25 19.94
C LEU A 479 8.04 10.85 19.36
N GLU A 480 7.16 9.91 19.68
CA GLU A 480 7.14 8.57 19.13
C GLU A 480 5.92 8.40 18.25
N CYS A 481 6.05 7.62 17.17
CA CYS A 481 4.92 7.18 16.36
C CYS A 481 4.86 5.65 16.29
N SER A 482 3.66 5.10 16.13
CA SER A 482 3.43 3.66 15.95
C SER A 482 2.18 3.40 15.13
N ALA A 483 2.21 2.34 14.32
CA ALA A 483 1.02 1.83 13.66
C ALA A 483 0.01 1.25 14.67
N LEU A 484 -1.28 1.21 14.33
CA LEU A 484 -2.36 0.67 15.19
C LEU A 484 -2.07 -0.75 15.71
N PHE A 485 -1.49 -1.61 14.87
CA PHE A 485 -1.16 -3.00 15.21
C PHE A 485 0.35 -3.30 15.14
N GLY A 486 1.19 -2.26 15.11
CA GLY A 486 2.65 -2.41 14.99
C GLY A 486 3.30 -2.84 16.31
N LYS A 487 4.35 -3.66 16.22
CA LYS A 487 5.25 -3.94 17.36
C LYS A 487 6.42 -2.97 17.29
N GLY A 488 6.30 -1.83 17.95
CA GLY A 488 7.39 -0.86 18.03
C GLY A 488 6.93 0.58 18.00
N HIS A 489 7.80 1.44 18.49
CA HIS A 489 7.67 2.89 18.44
C HIS A 489 8.87 3.43 17.69
N GLU A 490 8.62 4.25 16.69
CA GLU A 490 9.65 4.97 15.97
C GLU A 490 9.75 6.39 16.50
N THR A 491 10.96 6.80 16.87
CA THR A 491 11.24 8.17 17.28
C THR A 491 11.15 9.12 16.09
N LEU A 492 10.36 10.18 16.23
CA LEU A 492 10.32 11.33 15.34
C LEU A 492 11.15 12.47 15.93
N LEU A 493 12.26 12.77 15.27
CA LEU A 493 13.20 13.81 15.65
C LEU A 493 12.79 15.15 14.99
N PRO A 494 12.53 16.21 15.77
CA PRO A 494 12.16 17.50 15.21
C PRO A 494 13.33 18.15 14.49
N VAL A 495 13.08 18.61 13.27
CA VAL A 495 14.04 19.37 12.44
C VAL A 495 13.49 20.75 12.06
N GLY A 496 12.25 21.03 12.47
CA GLY A 496 11.57 22.32 12.36
C GLY A 496 10.43 22.39 13.37
N LYS A 497 9.65 23.48 13.35
CA LYS A 497 8.52 23.67 14.29
C LYS A 497 7.45 22.59 14.17
N ASN A 498 7.28 22.04 12.97
CA ASN A 498 6.27 21.05 12.62
C ASN A 498 6.79 19.94 11.69
N LEU A 499 8.11 19.92 11.44
CA LEU A 499 8.80 18.99 10.56
C LEU A 499 9.63 18.02 11.37
N PHE A 500 9.56 16.74 10.99
CA PHE A 500 10.18 15.63 11.71
C PHE A 500 10.83 14.66 10.73
N ARG A 501 11.87 13.98 11.22
CA ARG A 501 12.52 12.85 10.55
C ARG A 501 12.66 11.68 11.51
N GLY A 502 12.67 10.46 10.98
CA GLY A 502 13.11 9.27 11.69
C GLY A 502 14.61 9.29 11.95
N GLU A 503 15.09 8.41 12.83
CA GLU A 503 16.49 8.39 13.27
C GLU A 503 17.48 8.12 12.12
N LYS A 504 17.07 7.27 11.17
CA LYS A 504 17.88 6.88 9.99
C LYS A 504 17.65 7.77 8.77
N GLU A 505 16.64 8.63 8.81
CA GLU A 505 16.28 9.47 7.68
C GLU A 505 17.19 10.71 7.64
N PRO A 506 17.69 11.11 6.46
CA PRO A 506 18.63 12.22 6.34
C PRO A 506 17.93 13.59 6.47
N GLU A 507 16.64 13.72 6.18
CA GLU A 507 15.91 14.99 6.29
C GLU A 507 14.43 14.76 6.63
N ALA A 508 13.66 15.84 6.76
CA ALA A 508 12.24 15.78 7.10
C ALA A 508 11.44 14.89 6.12
N THR A 509 10.87 13.80 6.64
CA THR A 509 9.88 12.98 5.92
C THR A 509 8.47 13.17 6.46
N ALA A 510 8.31 13.76 7.64
CA ALA A 510 7.03 13.92 8.30
C ALA A 510 6.71 15.39 8.61
N VAL A 511 5.44 15.75 8.49
CA VAL A 511 4.93 17.09 8.78
C VAL A 511 3.60 17.03 9.51
N PHE A 512 3.42 17.95 10.46
CA PHE A 512 2.14 18.20 11.11
C PHE A 512 1.63 19.59 10.77
N PHE A 513 0.33 19.73 10.53
CA PHE A 513 -0.27 21.04 10.26
C PHE A 513 -1.79 21.04 10.51
N PRO A 514 -2.41 22.16 10.89
CA PRO A 514 -3.86 22.23 10.97
C PRO A 514 -4.51 22.27 9.58
N ASP A 515 -5.63 21.57 9.38
CA ASP A 515 -6.50 21.78 8.21
C ASP A 515 -7.31 23.09 8.33
N ALA A 516 -8.12 23.39 7.31
CA ALA A 516 -8.97 24.58 7.30
C ALA A 516 -9.97 24.67 8.48
N ASN A 517 -10.24 23.54 9.15
CA ASN A 517 -11.12 23.46 10.32
C ASN A 517 -10.33 23.40 11.65
N GLY A 518 -9.01 23.59 11.61
CA GLY A 518 -8.13 23.55 12.79
C GLY A 518 -7.82 22.13 13.29
N ARG A 519 -8.18 21.07 12.56
CA ARG A 519 -7.84 19.69 12.93
C ARG A 519 -6.39 19.42 12.54
N MET A 520 -5.63 18.81 13.46
CA MET A 520 -4.24 18.46 13.18
C MET A 520 -4.18 17.34 12.14
N ILE A 521 -3.37 17.54 11.12
CA ILE A 521 -3.04 16.59 10.07
C ILE A 521 -1.62 16.10 10.30
N TYR A 522 -1.40 14.84 9.98
CA TYR A 522 -0.09 14.21 9.92
C TYR A 522 0.09 13.61 8.52
N VAL A 523 1.17 13.99 7.85
CA VAL A 523 1.60 13.38 6.59
C VAL A 523 3.03 12.92 6.76
N ARG A 524 3.33 11.73 6.21
CA ARG A 524 4.69 11.22 6.10
C ARG A 524 4.95 10.74 4.67
N SER A 525 6.00 11.26 4.04
CA SER A 525 6.51 10.77 2.77
C SER A 525 7.21 9.42 2.98
N GLY A 526 6.97 8.47 2.10
CA GLY A 526 7.66 7.18 2.09
C GLY A 526 7.32 6.35 0.86
N GLU A 527 7.70 5.07 0.89
CA GLU A 527 7.51 4.12 -0.22
C GLU A 527 6.04 3.95 -0.63
N ASN A 528 5.11 4.09 0.32
CA ASN A 528 3.66 3.99 0.08
C ASN A 528 3.02 5.33 -0.32
N GLY A 529 3.81 6.32 -0.75
CA GLY A 529 3.37 7.67 -1.07
C GLY A 529 3.30 8.57 0.16
N GLU A 530 2.29 9.44 0.21
CA GLU A 530 2.09 10.40 1.29
C GLU A 530 0.75 10.17 2.03
N PRO A 531 0.64 9.16 2.93
CA PRO A 531 -0.56 8.93 3.71
C PRO A 531 -1.02 10.18 4.45
N TYR A 532 -2.31 10.52 4.28
CA TYR A 532 -2.92 11.69 4.89
C TYR A 532 -3.74 11.28 6.12
N GLY A 533 -3.20 11.56 7.31
CA GLY A 533 -3.81 11.26 8.60
C GLY A 533 -4.51 12.48 9.21
N GLU A 534 -5.79 12.37 9.53
CA GLU A 534 -6.55 13.39 10.28
C GLU A 534 -6.65 12.99 11.75
N ARG A 535 -6.28 13.90 12.67
CA ARG A 535 -6.40 13.63 14.10
C ARG A 535 -7.86 13.51 14.52
N VAL A 536 -8.21 12.34 15.05
CA VAL A 536 -9.56 12.03 15.55
C VAL A 536 -9.48 11.35 16.91
N PHE A 537 -10.59 11.38 17.64
CA PHE A 537 -10.70 10.59 18.86
C PHE A 537 -10.90 9.12 18.50
N PRO A 538 -10.03 8.19 18.97
CA PRO A 538 -9.99 6.82 18.46
C PRO A 538 -11.16 5.94 18.93
N ILE A 539 -12.06 6.45 19.79
CA ILE A 539 -13.20 5.67 20.30
C ILE A 539 -14.04 5.09 19.16
N TRP A 540 -14.27 5.86 18.09
CA TRP A 540 -15.08 5.42 16.95
C TRP A 540 -14.46 4.25 16.21
N LEU A 541 -13.12 4.23 16.09
CA LEU A 541 -12.39 3.10 15.54
C LEU A 541 -12.58 1.86 16.42
N PHE A 542 -12.29 1.97 17.71
CA PHE A 542 -12.36 0.82 18.62
C PHE A 542 -13.78 0.30 18.80
N THR A 543 -14.80 1.16 18.81
CA THR A 543 -16.21 0.74 18.82
C THR A 543 -16.56 -0.03 17.55
N ARG A 544 -16.14 0.44 16.36
CA ARG A 544 -16.38 -0.28 15.10
C ARG A 544 -15.66 -1.64 15.08
N LEU A 545 -14.38 -1.66 15.46
CA LEU A 545 -13.60 -2.90 15.55
C LEU A 545 -14.24 -3.89 16.53
N LEU A 546 -14.59 -3.45 17.74
CA LEU A 546 -15.24 -4.29 18.73
C LEU A 546 -16.55 -4.85 18.20
N LEU A 547 -17.39 -4.02 17.58
CA LEU A 547 -18.67 -4.43 17.02
C LEU A 547 -18.51 -5.47 15.90
N LEU A 548 -17.56 -5.26 14.99
CA LEU A 548 -17.30 -6.17 13.88
C LEU A 548 -16.67 -7.48 14.35
N VAL A 549 -15.71 -7.43 15.28
CA VAL A 549 -15.08 -8.62 15.86
C VAL A 549 -16.09 -9.43 16.67
N ALA A 550 -16.90 -8.77 17.51
CA ALA A 550 -17.97 -9.44 18.25
C ALA A 550 -18.98 -10.10 17.29
N SER A 551 -19.37 -9.39 16.22
CA SER A 551 -20.26 -9.94 15.19
C SER A 551 -19.64 -11.16 14.51
N ALA A 552 -18.36 -11.10 14.12
CA ALA A 552 -17.64 -12.20 13.49
C ALA A 552 -17.56 -13.43 14.41
N VAL A 553 -17.27 -13.25 15.71
CA VAL A 553 -17.25 -14.35 16.70
C VAL A 553 -18.63 -14.99 16.84
N VAL A 554 -19.68 -14.18 16.96
CA VAL A 554 -21.06 -14.67 17.07
C VAL A 554 -21.44 -15.42 15.79
N MET A 555 -21.12 -14.90 14.61
CA MET A 555 -21.34 -15.56 13.31
C MET A 555 -20.59 -16.89 13.22
N ALA A 556 -19.32 -16.94 13.61
CA ALA A 556 -18.50 -18.14 13.57
C ALA A 556 -19.08 -19.27 14.44
N SER A 557 -19.76 -18.93 15.55
CA SER A 557 -20.44 -19.91 16.40
C SER A 557 -21.56 -20.70 15.69
N ALA A 558 -22.07 -20.20 14.56
CA ALA A 558 -23.07 -20.90 13.76
C ALA A 558 -22.54 -22.22 13.16
N LEU A 559 -21.26 -22.30 12.83
CA LEU A 559 -20.63 -23.48 12.23
C LEU A 559 -20.58 -24.68 13.18
N PRO A 560 -19.97 -24.62 14.38
CA PRO A 560 -20.00 -25.74 15.32
C PRO A 560 -21.42 -26.01 15.83
N TYR A 561 -22.26 -24.99 15.98
CA TYR A 561 -23.66 -25.20 16.34
C TYR A 561 -24.40 -26.03 15.28
N ALA A 562 -24.12 -25.81 14.00
CA ALA A 562 -24.65 -26.60 12.89
C ALA A 562 -24.27 -28.07 12.94
N LEU A 563 -23.05 -28.39 13.34
CA LEU A 563 -22.63 -29.78 13.54
C LEU A 563 -23.46 -30.46 14.62
N VAL A 564 -23.72 -29.76 15.74
CA VAL A 564 -24.52 -30.29 16.84
C VAL A 564 -25.96 -30.57 16.38
N TRP A 565 -26.69 -29.55 15.89
CA TRP A 565 -28.09 -29.78 15.53
C TRP A 565 -28.25 -30.62 14.25
N GLY A 566 -27.28 -30.59 13.34
CA GLY A 566 -27.24 -31.44 12.15
C GLY A 566 -27.07 -32.93 12.51
N PHE A 567 -26.18 -33.23 13.45
CA PHE A 567 -26.03 -34.58 14.00
C PHE A 567 -27.34 -35.07 14.66
N TRP A 568 -27.98 -34.22 15.48
CA TRP A 568 -29.27 -34.55 16.09
C TRP A 568 -30.39 -34.77 15.06
N LEU A 569 -30.43 -34.01 13.96
CA LEU A 569 -31.38 -34.23 12.87
C LEU A 569 -31.16 -35.57 12.17
N LEU A 570 -29.91 -35.97 11.94
CA LEU A 570 -29.57 -37.26 11.35
C LEU A 570 -29.93 -38.41 12.31
N LEU A 571 -29.57 -38.29 13.58
CA LEU A 571 -29.87 -39.29 14.61
C LEU A 571 -31.39 -39.50 14.77
N ALA A 572 -32.17 -38.43 14.69
CA ALA A 572 -33.63 -38.48 14.75
C ALA A 572 -34.29 -39.19 13.55
N LYS A 573 -33.58 -39.39 12.43
CA LYS A 573 -34.05 -40.20 11.30
C LYS A 573 -33.91 -41.70 11.57
N PHE A 574 -32.90 -42.12 12.32
CA PHE A 574 -32.59 -43.53 12.59
C PHE A 574 -33.19 -44.04 13.91
N ILE A 575 -33.37 -43.16 14.90
CA ILE A 575 -33.90 -43.53 16.22
C ILE A 575 -35.34 -43.01 16.37
N ARG A 576 -36.33 -43.91 16.21
CA ARG A 576 -37.78 -43.62 16.30
C ARG A 576 -38.22 -42.92 17.60
N LYS A 577 -37.44 -43.02 18.69
CA LYS A 577 -37.74 -42.38 20.00
C LYS A 577 -37.33 -40.90 20.08
N ILE A 578 -36.56 -40.36 19.14
CA ILE A 578 -36.10 -38.96 19.18
C ILE A 578 -37.14 -38.06 18.51
N LYS A 579 -37.60 -37.02 19.21
CA LYS A 579 -38.55 -36.04 18.66
C LYS A 579 -37.93 -35.29 17.48
N ARG A 580 -38.68 -35.16 16.38
CA ARG A 580 -38.28 -34.32 15.23
C ARG A 580 -38.11 -32.87 15.69
N MET A 581 -37.02 -32.24 15.27
CA MET A 581 -36.72 -30.85 15.64
C MET A 581 -37.65 -29.88 14.88
N GLY A 582 -38.43 -29.10 15.63
CA GLY A 582 -39.22 -28.00 15.07
C GLY A 582 -38.36 -26.78 14.69
N HIS A 583 -38.86 -25.98 13.75
CA HIS A 583 -38.28 -24.69 13.34
C HIS A 583 -36.81 -24.76 12.93
N VAL A 584 -36.41 -25.78 12.16
CA VAL A 584 -35.03 -25.92 11.64
C VAL A 584 -34.60 -24.69 10.86
N ARG A 585 -35.53 -24.05 10.12
CA ARG A 585 -35.26 -22.82 9.35
C ARG A 585 -34.70 -21.67 10.19
N VAL A 586 -35.10 -21.54 11.45
CA VAL A 586 -34.57 -20.51 12.38
C VAL A 586 -33.07 -20.69 12.63
N ARG A 587 -32.58 -21.94 12.57
CA ARG A 587 -31.15 -22.27 12.74
C ARG A 587 -30.39 -22.26 11.42
N ALA A 588 -31.03 -22.74 10.36
CA ALA A 588 -30.39 -22.95 9.06
C ALA A 588 -30.19 -21.65 8.27
N VAL A 589 -31.16 -20.72 8.28
CA VAL A 589 -31.06 -19.46 7.51
C VAL A 589 -29.87 -18.60 7.93
N PRO A 590 -29.64 -18.28 9.22
CA PRO A 590 -28.46 -17.53 9.63
C PRO A 590 -27.15 -18.27 9.35
N LEU A 591 -27.12 -19.61 9.44
CA LEU A 591 -25.96 -20.40 9.00
C LEU A 591 -25.69 -20.19 7.50
N PHE A 592 -26.71 -20.26 6.65
CA PHE A 592 -26.55 -20.03 5.22
C PHE A 592 -26.10 -18.60 4.89
N ALA A 593 -26.53 -17.61 5.68
CA ALA A 593 -25.97 -16.26 5.57
C ALA A 593 -24.45 -16.28 5.80
N VAL A 594 -23.99 -16.85 6.91
CA VAL A 594 -22.55 -16.97 7.22
C VAL A 594 -21.78 -17.71 6.13
N LEU A 595 -22.32 -18.83 5.63
CA LEU A 595 -21.71 -19.60 4.54
C LEU A 595 -21.65 -18.79 3.23
N SER A 596 -22.69 -18.03 2.91
CA SER A 596 -22.70 -17.17 1.71
C SER A 596 -21.61 -16.12 1.75
N LEU A 597 -21.39 -15.49 2.92
CA LEU A 597 -20.30 -14.53 3.10
C LEU A 597 -18.93 -15.22 2.97
N LEU A 598 -18.72 -16.37 3.62
CA LEU A 598 -17.48 -17.13 3.52
C LEU A 598 -17.15 -17.56 2.08
N VAL A 599 -18.15 -18.02 1.33
CA VAL A 599 -18.01 -18.37 -0.09
C VAL A 599 -17.66 -17.14 -0.92
N SER A 600 -18.28 -15.99 -0.65
CA SER A 600 -17.97 -14.73 -1.36
C SER A 600 -16.53 -14.27 -1.10
N VAL A 601 -16.09 -14.35 0.17
CA VAL A 601 -14.72 -14.03 0.59
C VAL A 601 -13.72 -14.98 -0.07
N PHE A 602 -14.01 -16.27 -0.11
CA PHE A 602 -13.18 -17.24 -0.83
C PHE A 602 -13.15 -16.97 -2.35
N ALA A 603 -14.29 -16.67 -2.97
CA ALA A 603 -14.36 -16.34 -4.40
C ALA A 603 -13.53 -15.11 -4.74
N PHE A 604 -13.48 -14.12 -3.85
CA PHE A 604 -12.62 -12.95 -4.00
C PHE A 604 -11.14 -13.34 -4.10
N THR A 605 -10.67 -14.33 -3.31
CA THR A 605 -9.27 -14.84 -3.41
C THR A 605 -8.93 -15.44 -4.76
N LYS A 606 -9.94 -15.88 -5.53
CA LYS A 606 -9.78 -16.53 -6.83
C LYS A 606 -9.96 -15.57 -8.00
N ALA A 607 -10.76 -14.51 -7.81
CA ALA A 607 -11.05 -13.52 -8.83
C ALA A 607 -9.86 -12.58 -9.13
N THR A 608 -8.85 -12.51 -8.26
CA THR A 608 -7.72 -11.56 -8.35
C THR A 608 -6.95 -11.62 -9.68
N ASN A 609 -6.87 -12.78 -10.32
CA ASN A 609 -6.16 -12.95 -11.61
C ASN A 609 -7.02 -12.56 -12.84
N GLU A 610 -8.32 -12.37 -12.64
CA GLU A 610 -9.29 -12.11 -13.71
C GLU A 610 -10.20 -10.91 -13.40
N ILE A 611 -9.62 -9.88 -12.80
CA ILE A 611 -10.28 -8.59 -12.59
C ILE A 611 -10.73 -8.01 -13.94
N GLY A 612 -11.91 -7.39 -13.94
CA GLY A 612 -12.50 -6.73 -15.10
C GLY A 612 -13.31 -7.62 -16.04
N VAL A 613 -13.49 -8.91 -15.72
CA VAL A 613 -14.20 -9.86 -16.59
C VAL A 613 -15.29 -10.62 -15.84
N PHE A 614 -16.38 -10.87 -16.54
CA PHE A 614 -17.44 -11.74 -16.04
C PHE A 614 -16.97 -13.19 -16.08
N ASN A 615 -16.88 -13.83 -14.91
CA ASN A 615 -16.59 -15.24 -14.78
C ASN A 615 -17.35 -15.85 -13.61
N PHE A 616 -17.15 -17.15 -13.39
CA PHE A 616 -17.79 -17.86 -12.29
C PHE A 616 -17.52 -17.21 -10.93
N TRP A 617 -16.27 -16.80 -10.66
CA TRP A 617 -15.90 -16.21 -9.36
C TRP A 617 -16.49 -14.82 -9.16
N SER A 618 -16.51 -13.98 -10.19
CA SER A 618 -17.12 -12.66 -10.12
C SER A 618 -18.64 -12.78 -9.90
N LEU A 619 -19.31 -13.72 -10.55
CA LEU A 619 -20.72 -14.01 -10.34
C LEU A 619 -20.99 -14.50 -8.91
N VAL A 620 -20.13 -15.36 -8.37
CA VAL A 620 -20.24 -15.85 -6.98
C VAL A 620 -20.10 -14.70 -5.97
N ILE A 621 -19.20 -13.75 -6.19
CA ILE A 621 -19.06 -12.57 -5.32
C ILE A 621 -20.34 -11.72 -5.38
N PHE A 622 -20.84 -11.44 -6.59
CA PHE A 622 -22.05 -10.65 -6.80
C PHE A 622 -23.28 -11.29 -6.13
N LEU A 623 -23.59 -12.55 -6.49
CA LEU A 623 -24.75 -13.26 -5.95
C LEU A 623 -24.58 -13.60 -4.47
N GLY A 624 -23.38 -13.97 -4.04
CA GLY A 624 -23.10 -14.40 -2.66
C GLY A 624 -23.23 -13.26 -1.66
N THR A 625 -22.84 -12.03 -2.04
CA THR A 625 -23.04 -10.85 -1.18
C THR A 625 -24.50 -10.42 -1.12
N ILE A 626 -25.26 -10.52 -2.23
CA ILE A 626 -26.71 -10.30 -2.24
C ILE A 626 -27.44 -11.35 -1.39
N ALA A 627 -27.08 -12.63 -1.55
CA ALA A 627 -27.63 -13.72 -0.75
C ALA A 627 -27.32 -13.54 0.74
N PHE A 628 -26.11 -13.07 1.09
CA PHE A 628 -25.77 -12.74 2.47
C PHE A 628 -26.72 -11.68 3.05
N LEU A 629 -26.98 -10.60 2.32
CA LEU A 629 -27.94 -9.56 2.74
C LEU A 629 -29.34 -10.14 2.95
N LEU A 630 -29.88 -10.85 1.96
CA LEU A 630 -31.24 -11.38 2.01
C LEU A 630 -31.43 -12.41 3.14
N LEU A 631 -30.46 -13.31 3.31
CA LEU A 631 -30.48 -14.33 4.36
C LEU A 631 -30.29 -13.73 5.76
N SER A 632 -29.53 -12.64 5.89
CA SER A 632 -29.38 -11.92 7.15
C SER A 632 -30.72 -11.36 7.63
N LEU A 633 -31.43 -10.65 6.73
CA LEU A 633 -32.75 -10.10 7.02
C LEU A 633 -33.80 -11.19 7.28
N ALA A 634 -33.83 -12.24 6.46
CA ALA A 634 -34.74 -13.36 6.63
C ALA A 634 -34.48 -14.12 7.94
N GLY A 635 -33.21 -14.33 8.30
CA GLY A 635 -32.82 -14.99 9.56
C GLY A 635 -33.34 -14.21 10.78
N LEU A 636 -33.19 -12.88 10.75
CA LEU A 636 -33.68 -12.01 11.82
C LEU A 636 -35.21 -12.05 11.93
N ALA A 637 -35.91 -11.96 10.80
CA ALA A 637 -37.37 -12.05 10.76
C ALA A 637 -37.89 -13.39 11.30
N LEU A 638 -37.25 -14.51 10.95
CA LEU A 638 -37.59 -15.85 11.45
C LEU A 638 -37.32 -16.00 12.96
N ALA A 639 -36.19 -15.50 13.45
CA ALA A 639 -35.84 -15.60 14.87
C ALA A 639 -36.78 -14.78 15.78
N VAL A 640 -37.34 -13.69 15.25
CA VAL A 640 -38.33 -12.85 15.94
C VAL A 640 -39.74 -13.45 15.85
N SER A 641 -40.15 -13.92 14.66
CA SER A 641 -41.53 -14.35 14.39
C SER A 641 -41.93 -15.67 15.06
N VAL A 642 -40.99 -16.61 15.28
CA VAL A 642 -41.33 -17.89 15.90
C VAL A 642 -41.73 -17.69 17.38
N PRO A 643 -42.89 -18.21 17.83
CA PRO A 643 -43.34 -18.09 19.21
C PRO A 643 -42.36 -18.70 20.22
N LYS A 644 -42.18 -18.05 21.39
CA LYS A 644 -41.21 -18.49 22.43
C LYS A 644 -41.45 -19.91 22.92
N ARG A 645 -42.70 -20.39 22.86
CA ARG A 645 -43.12 -21.71 23.34
C ARG A 645 -42.81 -22.84 22.35
N GLU A 646 -42.57 -22.53 21.08
CA GLU A 646 -42.43 -23.52 20.00
C GLU A 646 -40.97 -23.88 19.68
N ILE A 647 -40.00 -23.15 20.23
CA ILE A 647 -38.58 -23.36 20.01
C ILE A 647 -37.81 -23.37 21.33
N HIS A 648 -36.81 -24.23 21.42
CA HIS A 648 -35.91 -24.28 22.57
C HIS A 648 -35.24 -22.91 22.81
N ARG A 649 -35.29 -22.41 24.05
CA ARG A 649 -34.84 -21.07 24.45
C ARG A 649 -33.45 -20.72 23.92
N TRP A 650 -32.47 -21.60 24.13
CA TRP A 650 -31.09 -21.37 23.71
C TRP A 650 -30.91 -21.40 22.19
N ALA A 651 -31.68 -22.22 21.49
CA ALA A 651 -31.62 -22.26 20.02
C ALA A 651 -32.14 -20.95 19.42
N ARG A 652 -33.21 -20.40 20.00
CA ARG A 652 -33.74 -19.11 19.59
C ARG A 652 -32.78 -17.97 19.91
N ILE A 653 -32.24 -17.91 21.14
CA ILE A 653 -31.29 -16.86 21.54
C ILE A 653 -30.06 -16.89 20.62
N HIS A 654 -29.47 -18.07 20.41
CA HIS A 654 -28.33 -18.22 19.50
C HIS A 654 -28.68 -17.74 18.08
N SER A 655 -29.79 -18.21 17.50
CA SER A 655 -30.19 -17.83 16.15
C SER A 655 -30.47 -16.33 16.01
N LEU A 656 -31.05 -15.70 17.05
CA LEU A 656 -31.28 -14.26 17.10
C LEU A 656 -29.95 -13.49 17.13
N LEU A 657 -29.00 -13.91 17.97
CA LEU A 657 -27.68 -13.29 18.07
C LEU A 657 -26.91 -13.41 16.76
N VAL A 658 -26.89 -14.58 16.12
CA VAL A 658 -26.24 -14.78 14.82
C VAL A 658 -26.89 -13.92 13.74
N SER A 659 -28.23 -13.89 13.68
CA SER A 659 -28.94 -13.09 12.67
C SER A 659 -28.67 -11.59 12.85
N MET A 660 -28.67 -11.11 14.10
CA MET A 660 -28.34 -9.72 14.41
C MET A 660 -26.90 -9.37 14.02
N ALA A 661 -25.93 -10.26 14.32
CA ALA A 661 -24.55 -10.11 13.90
C ALA A 661 -24.41 -10.06 12.36
N CYS A 662 -25.13 -10.93 11.63
CA CYS A 662 -25.15 -10.90 10.17
C CYS A 662 -25.74 -9.59 9.63
N CYS A 663 -26.81 -9.06 10.23
CA CYS A 663 -27.38 -7.76 9.86
C CYS A 663 -26.42 -6.60 10.13
N ILE A 664 -25.67 -6.62 11.24
CA ILE A 664 -24.65 -5.60 11.54
C ILE A 664 -23.57 -5.59 10.44
N VAL A 665 -23.05 -6.76 10.08
CA VAL A 665 -22.05 -6.88 9.00
C VAL A 665 -22.66 -6.50 7.65
N THR A 666 -23.93 -6.85 7.38
CA THR A 666 -24.65 -6.44 6.17
C THR A 666 -24.74 -4.91 6.06
N LEU A 667 -25.12 -4.22 7.13
CA LEU A 667 -25.19 -2.76 7.16
C LEU A 667 -23.80 -2.14 6.93
N PHE A 668 -22.77 -2.69 7.57
CA PHE A 668 -21.40 -2.25 7.38
C PHE A 668 -20.96 -2.39 5.90
N LEU A 669 -21.07 -3.58 5.32
CA LEU A 669 -20.68 -3.83 3.92
C LEU A 669 -21.51 -3.02 2.92
N SER A 670 -22.80 -2.80 3.20
CA SER A 670 -23.68 -1.99 2.35
C SER A 670 -23.26 -0.52 2.37
N SER A 671 -22.85 0.02 3.51
CA SER A 671 -22.35 1.40 3.63
C SER A 671 -21.08 1.68 2.81
N TRP A 672 -20.41 0.62 2.36
CA TRP A 672 -19.21 0.65 1.52
C TRP A 672 -19.47 0.12 0.10
N HIS A 673 -20.73 -0.08 -0.30
CA HIS A 673 -21.10 -0.58 -1.65
C HIS A 673 -20.48 -1.95 -1.99
N VAL A 674 -20.15 -2.77 -0.99
CA VAL A 674 -19.58 -4.12 -1.21
C VAL A 674 -20.67 -5.15 -1.56
N ILE A 675 -21.91 -4.92 -1.11
CA ILE A 675 -23.03 -5.80 -1.43
C ILE A 675 -23.45 -5.64 -2.89
N GLY A 676 -23.45 -6.73 -3.65
CA GLY A 676 -23.76 -6.71 -5.08
C GLY A 676 -22.65 -6.10 -5.93
N LEU A 677 -21.40 -6.13 -5.47
CA LEU A 677 -20.24 -5.64 -6.21
C LEU A 677 -20.07 -6.39 -7.54
N ARG A 678 -19.92 -5.64 -8.63
CA ARG A 678 -19.64 -6.15 -9.97
C ARG A 678 -18.18 -5.91 -10.29
N LEU A 679 -17.41 -6.98 -10.52
CA LEU A 679 -15.99 -6.87 -10.88
C LEU A 679 -15.76 -6.72 -12.39
N TRP A 680 -16.82 -6.81 -13.21
CA TRP A 680 -16.75 -6.91 -14.67
C TRP A 680 -17.45 -5.77 -15.41
N ALA A 681 -18.07 -4.87 -14.68
CA ALA A 681 -18.85 -3.78 -15.21
C ALA A 681 -18.56 -2.52 -14.38
N PRO A 682 -18.75 -1.33 -14.98
CA PRO A 682 -18.82 -0.08 -14.24
C PRO A 682 -19.87 -0.09 -13.13
#